data_AF-G7DT19-F1
#
_entry.id   AF-G7DT19-F1
#
_cell.length_a   1.000
_cell.length_b   1.000
_cell.length_c   1.000
_cell.angle_alpha   90.00
_cell.angle_beta   90.00
_cell.angle_gamma   90.00
#
_symmetry.space_group_name_H-M   'P 1'
#
loop_
_entity.id
_entity.type
_entity.pdbx_description
1 polymer ?
#
loop_
_entity_poly.entity_id
_entity_poly.type
_entity_poly.pdbx_seq_one_letter_code
_entity_poly.pdbx_strand_id
1 'polypeptide(L)'
;MISCHTYAGPSCEFPPRKTWRQTVERGPPVTTVPTQRPHNLSGDLCQLDKHTGELLSTIWRANWRYSQPFSASSAVLSGPTTRNTLLPSKPMSRIRVGTGGEISLGEEFPGIWPTLHVKEVRICFALCLPSSTARRALALYNSDRRQQPWKRSTVHCQLLPALLRITSLSTPGLTYLTLQSLPACLSNQLSSLESICQQGALSSILLLLYTQSMDGGAADTIADLKKPLPLGTPNNQAAATSTSERGDVYGGAALPATAQASTYYKDDRPVAGLKTRTLSLRGETGGTVRRPNVWEGETTRVQRRLSHDAKDAEPRKFLIDVDTTMRLILEQEDTDGDFQISITDAGPKIIALGTATSNGFKSFDVRGTWMLSVLLQELALARQFGRRHIVLDQARLSENPVDRLSRMIKTIFWHNLTRSIDEEGLEAICKDPKNRGSNQAPRIYVPIDEPEMAAYYRRMALAKPELGLDVQILPREITAEYVQSLNDKPGILALAMERTMTGSGEKTLAGIPFIVPGARFNELYNWDSYFIALGLLVDDDVLKARGIVEHFAFEIRHYGKILNGSRSYYLCRSQPPFLTDLAMQVYARLEHNAANKEWLRRAIKAAIKEYHVVWMAAPRLDPKTGLSRYRPDGKGIPPETEASHFTHVLQPYAKKNGISVNDYIRKYNSGEIEEPELDAFFLHDRAVRESGHDTSYRLEGKCADLATIDLNALLFKYETDVATAISEVFDDDFELDEDFALAPFPFGTEVPHETAHVSGERSTGKKQKASDWIERARRRKKLVDHYCWNEGKGMFFDYNTVKHAQEVYESAATFWPLWSGMATPPQADLLVKKALPKFEVMGGLVAGTEESTGQSRLSGPSRQWDWPSAWSPHQILCWVGLERYGYTIDAQRLAYRWLYMLTAAFVDFNGVVPEKFDAVKLSHRVDAEYGNQGVDFQYVPVGGFGWTNASYQIGLTLMTSHQRRALGALTKPEVFFAAARRPHHHSEDKIPFDLSADDNTQAE
;
A
#
# COMPACT_ATOMS: atom_id res chain seq x y z
N MET A 1 -21.99 32.75 32.26
CA MET A 1 -22.25 34.18 31.97
C MET A 1 -21.92 34.35 30.48
N ILE A 2 -22.85 34.50 29.52
CA ILE A 2 -24.17 35.18 29.40
C ILE A 2 -24.03 36.67 29.01
N SER A 3 -24.91 37.10 28.07
CA SER A 3 -24.96 38.39 27.33
C SER A 3 -23.78 38.62 26.38
N CYS A 4 -23.92 38.90 25.07
CA CYS A 4 -24.95 39.53 24.21
C CYS A 4 -24.95 41.07 24.22
N HIS A 5 -24.74 41.66 23.04
CA HIS A 5 -25.55 42.77 22.53
C HIS A 5 -25.54 42.80 20.99
N THR A 6 -26.60 43.37 20.42
CA THR A 6 -26.87 43.49 18.98
C THR A 6 -27.16 44.96 18.64
N TYR A 7 -26.82 45.38 17.41
CA TYR A 7 -27.35 46.58 16.75
C TYR A 7 -27.33 46.36 15.23
N ALA A 8 -28.23 47.01 14.49
CA ALA A 8 -28.45 46.73 13.08
C ALA A 8 -28.64 47.97 12.18
N GLY A 9 -27.88 47.99 11.08
CA GLY A 9 -28.24 48.56 9.77
C GLY A 9 -28.05 50.07 9.54
N PRO A 10 -28.25 50.55 8.29
CA PRO A 10 -28.44 49.79 7.05
C PRO A 10 -27.58 50.26 5.83
N SER A 11 -27.72 49.53 4.72
CA SER A 11 -27.54 49.95 3.29
C SER A 11 -26.23 50.61 2.81
N CYS A 12 -25.52 49.94 1.89
CA CYS A 12 -25.11 50.48 0.57
C CYS A 12 -24.65 49.33 -0.37
N GLU A 13 -24.78 49.52 -1.69
CA GLU A 13 -24.56 48.49 -2.72
C GLU A 13 -23.12 48.45 -3.27
N PHE A 14 -22.68 47.31 -3.82
CA PHE A 14 -21.43 47.20 -4.58
C PHE A 14 -21.54 46.21 -5.78
N PRO A 15 -21.22 46.65 -7.02
CA PRO A 15 -21.18 45.79 -8.22
C PRO A 15 -19.85 45.01 -8.37
N PRO A 16 -19.76 43.99 -9.25
CA PRO A 16 -18.69 43.00 -9.23
C PRO A 16 -17.36 43.44 -9.89
N ARG A 17 -16.26 42.84 -9.43
CA ARG A 17 -14.91 43.05 -9.98
C ARG A 17 -14.70 42.30 -11.30
N LYS A 18 -14.12 42.97 -12.30
CA LYS A 18 -13.53 42.34 -13.49
C LYS A 18 -12.00 42.24 -13.38
N THR A 19 -11.46 41.30 -14.14
CA THR A 19 -10.03 40.96 -14.25
C THR A 19 -9.18 42.08 -14.85
N TRP A 20 -7.91 42.14 -14.44
CA TRP A 20 -6.85 42.84 -15.19
C TRP A 20 -5.56 42.01 -15.21
N ARG A 21 -5.00 41.83 -16.41
CA ARG A 21 -3.60 41.45 -16.61
C ARG A 21 -2.76 42.73 -16.66
N GLN A 22 -1.49 42.67 -16.27
CA GLN A 22 -0.48 43.62 -16.77
C GLN A 22 0.79 42.88 -17.21
N THR A 23 1.20 43.15 -18.45
CA THR A 23 2.51 42.86 -19.02
C THR A 23 3.48 43.99 -18.68
N VAL A 24 4.79 43.73 -18.78
CA VAL A 24 5.86 44.71 -18.51
C VAL A 24 6.82 44.77 -19.69
N GLU A 25 7.03 45.95 -20.27
CA GLU A 25 8.14 46.21 -21.19
C GLU A 25 8.83 47.57 -20.94
N ARG A 26 10.15 47.49 -20.72
CA ARG A 26 11.26 48.35 -21.19
C ARG A 26 10.99 49.83 -21.57
N GLY A 27 11.75 50.77 -20.97
CA GLY A 27 12.01 52.10 -21.56
C GLY A 27 12.59 53.16 -20.60
N PRO A 28 13.77 53.78 -20.87
CA PRO A 28 14.41 54.84 -20.05
C PRO A 28 14.49 56.18 -20.84
N PRO A 29 15.35 57.21 -20.56
CA PRO A 29 16.31 57.44 -19.46
C PRO A 29 16.36 58.90 -18.88
N VAL A 30 17.44 59.22 -18.13
CA VAL A 30 18.03 60.58 -17.89
C VAL A 30 17.31 61.51 -16.86
N THR A 31 17.92 62.59 -16.36
CA THR A 31 18.86 62.70 -15.19
C THR A 31 18.73 64.10 -14.53
N THR A 32 19.22 64.30 -13.29
CA THR A 32 20.16 65.41 -12.90
C THR A 32 20.52 65.37 -11.39
N VAL A 33 21.76 65.73 -10.99
CA VAL A 33 22.23 65.72 -9.58
C VAL A 33 23.36 66.74 -9.31
N PRO A 34 23.23 67.63 -8.30
CA PRO A 34 24.39 68.27 -7.65
C PRO A 34 24.29 68.52 -6.12
N THR A 35 25.43 68.80 -5.47
CA THR A 35 25.63 69.33 -4.08
C THR A 35 25.27 68.41 -2.89
N GLN A 36 26.07 68.32 -1.79
CA GLN A 36 27.41 68.86 -1.49
C GLN A 36 28.21 67.92 -0.53
N ARG A 37 29.53 68.15 -0.40
CA ARG A 37 30.50 67.47 0.50
C ARG A 37 30.74 68.32 1.79
N PRO A 38 31.70 68.04 2.73
CA PRO A 38 32.67 66.92 2.88
C PRO A 38 32.83 66.32 4.32
N HIS A 39 33.45 65.13 4.46
CA HIS A 39 34.82 64.92 5.00
C HIS A 39 35.17 63.42 5.20
N ASN A 40 36.46 63.13 5.46
CA ASN A 40 37.10 61.80 5.44
C ASN A 40 37.71 61.43 6.82
N LEU A 41 38.33 60.23 6.84
CA LEU A 41 39.29 59.65 7.80
C LEU A 41 38.63 58.70 8.82
N SER A 42 38.91 57.39 8.93
CA SER A 42 40.03 56.48 8.58
C SER A 42 41.05 56.22 9.69
N GLY A 43 41.29 54.92 9.92
CA GLY A 43 42.33 54.36 10.78
C GLY A 43 41.75 53.69 12.05
N ASP A 44 42.37 52.67 12.63
CA ASP A 44 43.19 51.55 12.14
C ASP A 44 43.70 50.81 13.39
N LEU A 45 43.64 49.48 13.33
CA LEU A 45 44.57 48.53 13.98
C LEU A 45 44.71 48.44 15.53
N CYS A 46 45.23 47.25 15.88
CA CYS A 46 45.81 46.82 17.16
C CYS A 46 44.89 46.59 18.37
N GLN A 47 45.23 45.66 19.29
CA GLN A 47 45.78 44.29 19.16
C GLN A 47 45.85 43.66 20.56
N LEU A 48 45.86 42.31 20.61
CA LEU A 48 46.35 41.49 21.75
C LEU A 48 45.53 41.62 23.07
N ASP A 49 45.58 40.68 24.02
CA ASP A 49 46.34 39.41 24.06
C ASP A 49 45.52 38.25 24.67
N LYS A 50 46.13 37.06 24.70
CA LYS A 50 45.81 35.88 25.52
C LYS A 50 46.22 36.18 27.00
N HIS A 51 46.18 35.28 27.99
CA HIS A 51 46.18 33.82 28.04
C HIS A 51 45.87 33.37 29.49
N THR A 52 45.46 32.10 29.70
CA THR A 52 45.50 31.36 31.00
C THR A 52 44.73 31.95 32.20
N GLY A 53 44.32 31.21 33.23
CA GLY A 53 44.41 29.77 33.53
C GLY A 53 44.32 29.55 35.05
N GLU A 54 43.90 28.35 35.49
CA GLU A 54 43.85 27.92 36.91
C GLU A 54 42.83 28.68 37.83
N LEU A 55 42.41 28.23 39.03
CA LEU A 55 42.70 27.00 39.80
C LEU A 55 41.49 26.59 40.70
N LEU A 56 41.40 25.28 41.01
CA LEU A 56 40.80 24.65 42.21
C LEU A 56 39.28 24.71 42.55
N SER A 57 38.89 23.72 43.37
CA SER A 57 37.62 23.58 44.12
C SER A 57 37.84 24.02 45.60
N THR A 58 36.93 23.98 46.60
CA THR A 58 35.86 23.02 46.96
C THR A 58 35.01 23.55 48.17
N ILE A 59 33.90 22.85 48.53
CA ILE A 59 33.41 22.57 49.93
C ILE A 59 32.53 23.60 50.75
N TRP A 60 31.35 23.10 51.23
CA TRP A 60 30.60 23.39 52.51
C TRP A 60 29.93 24.79 52.77
N ARG A 61 28.92 24.96 53.67
CA ARG A 61 27.88 24.08 54.30
C ARG A 61 26.73 24.90 54.97
N ALA A 62 25.52 24.32 54.97
CA ALA A 62 24.45 24.30 56.02
C ALA A 62 23.85 25.58 56.69
N ASN A 63 22.52 25.59 56.95
CA ASN A 63 21.94 25.72 58.30
C ASN A 63 20.39 25.50 58.43
N TRP A 64 19.93 25.43 59.70
CA TRP A 64 18.58 25.42 60.34
C TRP A 64 17.37 26.08 59.62
N ARG A 65 16.07 25.97 60.03
CA ARG A 65 15.18 24.98 60.72
C ARG A 65 13.85 25.71 61.10
N TYR A 66 12.69 25.02 61.10
CA TYR A 66 11.39 25.38 61.78
C TYR A 66 10.66 26.72 61.48
N SER A 67 9.38 26.64 61.09
CA SER A 67 8.23 27.03 61.95
C SER A 67 6.85 26.65 61.36
N GLN A 68 5.86 26.53 62.24
CA GLN A 68 4.42 26.20 62.12
C GLN A 68 3.72 27.15 63.14
N PRO A 69 2.38 27.46 63.14
CA PRO A 69 1.37 26.44 63.54
C PRO A 69 -0.16 26.66 63.25
N PHE A 70 -0.97 25.64 63.62
CA PHE A 70 -2.41 25.65 64.03
C PHE A 70 -3.50 26.03 62.98
N SER A 71 -4.74 25.48 62.97
CA SER A 71 -5.50 24.47 63.78
C SER A 71 -6.81 24.11 63.01
N ALA A 72 -7.66 23.08 63.27
CA ALA A 72 -7.65 21.78 63.99
C ALA A 72 -8.80 20.91 63.34
N SER A 73 -9.71 20.07 63.89
CA SER A 73 -10.19 19.64 65.23
C SER A 73 -10.97 18.30 65.17
N SER A 74 -11.08 17.60 66.32
CA SER A 74 -12.16 16.69 66.85
C SER A 74 -13.10 15.82 65.98
N ALA A 75 -13.49 14.58 66.37
CA ALA A 75 -13.08 13.65 67.46
C ALA A 75 -13.83 12.28 67.36
N VAL A 76 -13.49 11.29 68.24
CA VAL A 76 -14.18 9.99 68.51
C VAL A 76 -13.98 8.91 67.41
N LEU A 77 -13.73 7.60 67.62
CA LEU A 77 -13.31 6.67 68.73
C LEU A 77 -12.69 5.40 68.03
N SER A 78 -12.31 4.22 68.58
CA SER A 78 -12.39 3.52 69.89
C SER A 78 -11.16 2.59 70.14
N GLY A 79 -11.34 1.31 70.51
CA GLY A 79 -10.34 0.26 70.82
C GLY A 79 -10.99 -0.94 71.54
N PRO A 80 -10.25 -1.93 72.13
CA PRO A 80 -8.78 -2.16 72.20
C PRO A 80 -8.37 -3.55 71.61
N THR A 81 -7.20 -4.21 71.75
CA THR A 81 -6.01 -4.27 72.67
C THR A 81 -4.89 -5.11 71.97
N THR A 82 -3.58 -5.26 72.30
CA THR A 82 -2.45 -4.45 72.89
C THR A 82 -1.15 -5.31 72.95
N ARG A 83 0.06 -4.68 72.95
CA ARG A 83 1.40 -5.17 73.47
C ARG A 83 2.16 -6.28 72.68
N ASN A 84 3.51 -6.37 72.64
CA ASN A 84 4.60 -5.46 73.09
C ASN A 84 6.00 -5.71 72.43
N THR A 85 6.78 -4.61 72.23
CA THR A 85 8.28 -4.43 72.33
C THR A 85 9.33 -5.43 71.80
N LEU A 86 10.22 -4.98 70.87
CA LEU A 86 11.68 -4.71 71.11
C LEU A 86 12.42 -4.15 69.84
N LEU A 87 13.71 -3.75 69.98
CA LEU A 87 14.57 -2.95 69.06
C LEU A 87 16.08 -3.32 69.25
N PRO A 88 17.09 -2.77 68.53
CA PRO A 88 17.24 -2.28 67.12
C PRO A 88 18.57 -2.73 66.43
N SER A 89 18.83 -2.36 65.14
CA SER A 89 20.12 -1.79 64.63
C SER A 89 20.20 -1.62 63.09
N LYS A 90 21.31 -1.01 62.60
CA LYS A 90 21.68 -0.54 61.24
C LYS A 90 23.23 -0.38 61.19
N PRO A 91 23.92 -0.02 60.08
CA PRO A 91 23.77 -0.35 58.64
C PRO A 91 25.15 -0.67 57.95
N MET A 92 25.21 -0.68 56.60
CA MET A 92 26.36 -0.37 55.69
C MET A 92 27.82 -0.83 55.99
N SER A 93 28.53 -1.33 54.97
CA SER A 93 29.60 -0.56 54.26
C SER A 93 30.29 -1.37 53.14
N ARG A 94 31.53 -1.00 52.73
CA ARG A 94 32.11 -1.21 51.38
C ARG A 94 33.52 -1.86 51.41
N ILE A 95 33.81 -2.64 50.36
CA ILE A 95 35.12 -2.78 49.66
C ILE A 95 36.34 -3.29 50.47
N ARG A 96 36.99 -4.34 49.95
CA ARG A 96 38.45 -4.36 49.77
C ARG A 96 38.87 -5.18 48.55
N VAL A 97 40.07 -4.89 48.03
CA VAL A 97 40.68 -5.49 46.83
C VAL A 97 42.02 -6.10 47.22
N GLY A 98 42.38 -7.22 46.60
CA GLY A 98 43.73 -7.80 46.52
C GLY A 98 43.78 -8.74 45.32
N THR A 99 44.48 -8.51 44.20
CA THR A 99 45.91 -8.22 43.91
C THR A 99 46.75 -9.47 43.66
N GLY A 100 47.22 -9.61 42.41
CA GLY A 100 48.43 -10.37 42.04
C GLY A 100 48.24 -11.85 41.73
N GLY A 101 48.80 -12.31 40.61
CA GLY A 101 48.79 -13.75 40.25
C GLY A 101 48.93 -14.06 38.76
N GLU A 102 49.90 -13.49 38.04
CA GLU A 102 50.30 -14.01 36.73
C GLU A 102 51.14 -15.28 36.91
N ILE A 103 50.74 -16.39 36.27
CA ILE A 103 51.66 -17.43 35.76
C ILE A 103 51.14 -17.86 34.38
N SER A 104 52.05 -17.97 33.42
CA SER A 104 51.81 -18.39 32.04
C SER A 104 52.41 -19.78 31.75
N LEU A 105 52.26 -20.25 30.50
CA LEU A 105 52.76 -21.54 29.95
C LEU A 105 51.93 -22.77 30.41
N GLY A 106 51.63 -23.75 29.54
CA GLY A 106 51.92 -23.86 28.11
C GLY A 106 51.33 -25.12 27.44
N GLU A 107 51.62 -25.25 26.14
CA GLU A 107 51.81 -26.42 25.25
C GLU A 107 51.80 -27.85 25.88
N GLU A 108 51.44 -28.97 25.20
CA GLU A 108 50.79 -29.25 23.89
C GLU A 108 50.43 -30.76 23.80
N PHE A 109 49.34 -31.14 23.10
CA PHE A 109 49.09 -32.46 22.45
C PHE A 109 49.21 -33.78 23.30
N PRO A 110 49.02 -35.01 22.74
CA PRO A 110 48.00 -35.47 21.77
C PRO A 110 47.25 -36.80 22.15
N GLY A 111 45.95 -36.87 21.83
CA GLY A 111 45.36 -37.99 21.06
C GLY A 111 44.95 -39.34 21.71
N ILE A 112 44.41 -40.20 20.84
CA ILE A 112 44.04 -41.63 20.98
C ILE A 112 42.70 -41.98 21.69
N TRP A 113 41.87 -42.76 20.99
CA TRP A 113 40.62 -43.41 21.46
C TRP A 113 40.88 -44.85 21.92
N PRO A 114 39.96 -45.47 22.70
CA PRO A 114 39.26 -46.63 22.12
C PRO A 114 37.74 -46.68 22.41
N THR A 115 37.10 -47.78 21.98
CA THR A 115 35.66 -47.91 21.68
C THR A 115 34.81 -48.66 22.73
N LEU A 116 33.48 -48.62 22.50
CA LEU A 116 32.42 -49.57 22.93
C LEU A 116 31.89 -49.50 24.37
N HIS A 117 30.61 -49.13 24.52
CA HIS A 117 29.50 -50.12 24.56
C HIS A 117 28.12 -49.45 24.34
N VAL A 118 27.06 -50.24 24.16
CA VAL A 118 25.74 -49.79 23.66
C VAL A 118 24.60 -50.29 24.56
N LYS A 119 23.68 -49.39 24.99
CA LYS A 119 22.21 -49.54 24.84
C LYS A 119 21.34 -48.41 25.45
N GLU A 120 20.44 -47.90 24.61
CA GLU A 120 19.03 -47.53 24.88
C GLU A 120 18.62 -46.84 26.20
N VAL A 121 18.35 -45.53 26.14
CA VAL A 121 17.10 -44.92 26.66
C VAL A 121 16.56 -43.91 25.62
N ARG A 122 15.23 -43.73 25.57
CA ARG A 122 14.51 -42.95 24.54
C ARG A 122 14.67 -41.43 24.69
N ILE A 123 14.74 -40.73 23.55
CA ILE A 123 14.36 -39.31 23.45
C ILE A 123 12.83 -39.21 23.32
N CYS A 124 12.20 -38.34 24.10
CA CYS A 124 10.90 -37.75 23.79
C CYS A 124 10.84 -36.34 24.37
N PHE A 125 10.46 -35.35 23.56
CA PHE A 125 10.22 -33.98 24.00
C PHE A 125 8.97 -33.91 24.88
N ALA A 126 9.06 -33.26 26.04
CA ALA A 126 7.93 -32.98 26.91
C ALA A 126 7.37 -31.57 26.63
N LEU A 127 6.25 -31.51 25.91
CA LEU A 127 5.46 -30.29 25.75
C LEU A 127 4.91 -29.84 27.12
N CYS A 128 5.32 -28.65 27.58
CA CYS A 128 4.80 -28.06 28.81
C CYS A 128 3.63 -27.12 28.53
N LEU A 129 2.40 -27.63 28.66
CA LEU A 129 1.19 -26.81 28.79
C LEU A 129 0.86 -26.63 30.28
N PRO A 130 0.77 -25.39 30.81
CA PRO A 130 0.31 -25.18 32.18
C PRO A 130 -1.22 -25.34 32.24
N SER A 131 -1.70 -26.23 33.12
CA SER A 131 -3.13 -26.31 33.45
C SER A 131 -3.36 -26.44 34.96
N SER A 132 -4.20 -25.56 35.49
CA SER A 132 -4.75 -25.58 36.84
C SER A 132 -6.01 -24.69 36.82
N THR A 133 -7.08 -24.90 37.59
CA THR A 133 -7.30 -25.81 38.73
C THR A 133 -8.67 -26.51 38.56
N ALA A 134 -8.96 -27.59 39.31
CA ALA A 134 -10.06 -28.52 39.03
C ALA A 134 -11.13 -28.68 40.13
N ARG A 135 -12.25 -29.35 39.76
CA ARG A 135 -13.27 -30.08 40.58
C ARG A 135 -14.44 -29.32 41.23
N ARG A 136 -15.65 -29.64 40.73
CA ARG A 136 -16.90 -30.14 41.40
C ARG A 136 -17.76 -30.74 40.25
N ALA A 137 -18.10 -32.04 40.18
CA ALA A 137 -19.04 -32.85 40.99
C ALA A 137 -20.51 -32.38 40.92
N LEU A 138 -21.57 -33.20 40.81
CA LEU A 138 -21.80 -34.57 40.26
C LEU A 138 -23.34 -34.85 40.29
N ALA A 139 -23.88 -35.62 39.33
CA ALA A 139 -25.14 -36.40 39.39
C ALA A 139 -26.54 -35.73 39.27
N LEU A 140 -27.51 -36.61 38.91
CA LEU A 140 -28.98 -36.47 38.78
C LEU A 140 -29.52 -35.80 37.49
N TYR A 141 -30.53 -36.31 36.74
CA TYR A 141 -31.01 -37.64 36.28
C TYR A 141 -32.53 -37.54 35.98
N ASN A 142 -32.94 -37.60 34.69
CA ASN A 142 -34.31 -37.82 34.14
C ASN A 142 -35.49 -36.94 34.66
N SER A 143 -36.63 -36.71 33.99
CA SER A 143 -37.29 -37.18 32.74
C SER A 143 -38.21 -36.01 32.24
N ASP A 144 -39.00 -36.03 31.15
CA ASP A 144 -39.70 -37.10 30.42
C ASP A 144 -39.87 -36.80 28.90
N ARG A 145 -40.47 -37.73 28.15
CA ARG A 145 -40.64 -37.76 26.68
C ARG A 145 -42.09 -37.52 26.23
N ARG A 146 -42.26 -37.03 24.99
CA ARG A 146 -43.14 -37.59 23.91
C ARG A 146 -43.18 -36.64 22.68
N GLN A 147 -43.37 -37.06 21.41
CA GLN A 147 -43.66 -38.37 20.79
C GLN A 147 -42.74 -38.67 19.57
N GLN A 148 -42.84 -39.89 19.01
CA GLN A 148 -42.32 -40.30 17.68
C GLN A 148 -43.49 -40.81 16.81
N PRO A 149 -43.24 -41.22 15.54
CA PRO A 149 -43.44 -42.66 15.25
C PRO A 149 -42.48 -43.33 14.24
N TRP A 150 -41.85 -44.46 14.66
CA TRP A 150 -41.60 -45.73 13.91
C TRP A 150 -40.73 -45.72 12.61
N LYS A 151 -39.85 -46.69 12.27
CA LYS A 151 -39.52 -48.11 12.64
C LYS A 151 -37.97 -48.34 12.50
N ARG A 152 -37.33 -49.52 12.71
CA ARG A 152 -37.38 -50.64 13.72
C ARG A 152 -36.38 -51.77 13.31
N SER A 153 -35.56 -52.29 14.24
CA SER A 153 -34.90 -53.65 14.28
C SER A 153 -33.87 -54.08 13.20
N THR A 154 -32.79 -54.88 13.42
CA THR A 154 -31.98 -55.45 14.56
C THR A 154 -30.64 -56.02 13.96
N VAL A 155 -29.67 -56.80 14.51
CA VAL A 155 -29.51 -57.66 15.73
C VAL A 155 -28.06 -57.64 16.34
N HIS A 156 -27.26 -58.72 16.30
CA HIS A 156 -26.02 -58.95 17.09
C HIS A 156 -25.02 -59.98 16.51
N CYS A 157 -23.80 -59.99 17.11
CA CYS A 157 -22.74 -61.03 17.20
C CYS A 157 -21.47 -60.83 16.34
N GLN A 158 -20.25 -61.23 16.70
CA GLN A 158 -19.49 -61.47 17.96
C GLN A 158 -18.08 -62.03 17.55
N LEU A 159 -17.07 -61.91 18.43
CA LEU A 159 -15.81 -62.72 18.50
C LEU A 159 -14.56 -62.43 17.62
N LEU A 160 -13.43 -62.86 18.19
CA LEU A 160 -12.00 -62.89 17.78
C LEU A 160 -11.67 -64.21 16.98
N PRO A 161 -10.42 -64.58 16.54
CA PRO A 161 -9.06 -64.18 17.01
C PRO A 161 -7.87 -64.13 15.97
N ALA A 162 -6.64 -63.88 16.49
CA ALA A 162 -5.35 -64.53 16.11
C ALA A 162 -4.66 -64.23 14.74
N LEU A 163 -3.33 -64.46 14.50
CA LEU A 163 -2.09 -64.63 15.31
C LEU A 163 -0.81 -64.62 14.38
N LEU A 164 0.36 -64.12 14.84
CA LEU A 164 1.74 -64.46 14.36
C LEU A 164 2.08 -64.07 12.87
N ARG A 165 3.26 -64.22 12.22
CA ARG A 165 4.75 -64.35 12.46
C ARG A 165 5.46 -64.12 11.07
N ILE A 166 6.78 -63.90 10.86
CA ILE A 166 7.91 -63.20 11.56
C ILE A 166 9.20 -63.25 10.66
N THR A 167 10.16 -62.32 10.81
CA THR A 167 11.53 -62.28 10.18
C THR A 167 11.58 -62.15 8.63
N SER A 168 12.68 -61.77 7.94
CA SER A 168 14.10 -61.42 8.27
C SER A 168 14.58 -60.22 7.40
N LEU A 169 15.54 -59.35 7.77
CA LEU A 169 17.02 -59.41 7.53
C LEU A 169 17.44 -59.99 6.14
N SER A 170 18.42 -59.45 5.37
CA SER A 170 19.43 -58.37 5.61
C SER A 170 20.13 -57.85 4.32
N THR A 171 20.85 -56.72 4.38
CA THR A 171 21.81 -56.13 3.39
C THR A 171 23.29 -56.44 3.79
N PRO A 172 24.42 -55.88 3.25
CA PRO A 172 24.70 -54.94 2.13
C PRO A 172 25.97 -55.22 1.22
N GLY A 173 26.27 -54.35 0.22
CA GLY A 173 27.61 -54.10 -0.39
C GLY A 173 27.94 -54.75 -1.77
N LEU A 174 28.90 -54.29 -2.61
CA LEU A 174 29.80 -53.09 -2.60
C LEU A 174 30.54 -52.81 -3.96
N THR A 175 30.47 -51.57 -4.50
CA THR A 175 31.49 -50.78 -5.30
C THR A 175 32.09 -51.13 -6.71
N TYR A 176 32.52 -50.04 -7.41
CA TYR A 176 33.48 -49.87 -8.56
C TYR A 176 32.98 -50.16 -10.01
N LEU A 177 33.48 -49.53 -11.11
CA LEU A 177 34.67 -48.66 -11.40
C LEU A 177 34.39 -47.57 -12.51
N THR A 178 35.41 -46.86 -13.06
CA THR A 178 35.32 -45.54 -13.77
C THR A 178 36.14 -45.36 -15.08
N LEU A 179 35.76 -44.39 -15.96
CA LEU A 179 36.47 -43.70 -17.09
C LEU A 179 35.65 -42.39 -17.44
N GLN A 180 36.07 -41.25 -18.06
CA GLN A 180 37.25 -40.69 -18.78
C GLN A 180 37.35 -40.94 -20.32
N SER A 181 37.75 -39.99 -21.22
CA SER A 181 37.90 -38.50 -21.16
C SER A 181 38.23 -37.82 -22.54
N LEU A 182 37.55 -36.70 -22.92
CA LEU A 182 38.00 -35.53 -23.78
C LEU A 182 38.60 -35.76 -25.23
N PRO A 183 38.90 -34.74 -26.10
CA PRO A 183 38.57 -33.28 -26.16
C PRO A 183 38.13 -32.66 -27.56
N ALA A 184 37.77 -31.36 -27.55
CA ALA A 184 38.08 -30.26 -28.53
C ALA A 184 37.40 -30.04 -29.93
N CYS A 185 36.96 -28.78 -30.13
CA CYS A 185 37.00 -27.84 -31.29
C CYS A 185 36.84 -28.27 -32.77
N LEU A 186 35.88 -27.62 -33.48
CA LEU A 186 36.17 -26.60 -34.53
C LEU A 186 34.90 -25.85 -35.01
N SER A 187 35.03 -24.94 -35.99
CA SER A 187 34.08 -23.86 -36.30
C SER A 187 33.60 -23.76 -37.75
N ASN A 188 32.46 -23.09 -37.94
CA ASN A 188 32.07 -22.23 -39.07
C ASN A 188 31.52 -22.82 -40.40
N GLN A 189 30.43 -22.16 -40.81
CA GLN A 189 30.07 -21.66 -42.15
C GLN A 189 29.28 -22.51 -43.19
N LEU A 190 28.29 -21.80 -43.75
CA LEU A 190 27.75 -21.83 -45.14
C LEU A 190 27.19 -23.17 -45.65
N SER A 191 25.87 -23.40 -45.80
CA SER A 191 24.77 -22.66 -46.47
C SER A 191 24.47 -23.15 -47.90
N SER A 192 23.20 -23.00 -48.31
CA SER A 192 22.63 -23.21 -49.65
C SER A 192 22.77 -24.61 -50.29
N LEU A 193 21.63 -25.29 -50.43
CA LEU A 193 21.04 -25.53 -51.75
C LEU A 193 19.51 -25.67 -51.63
N GLU A 194 18.78 -25.12 -52.58
CA GLU A 194 17.30 -25.04 -52.59
C GLU A 194 16.71 -25.93 -53.70
N SER A 195 15.42 -26.28 -53.57
CA SER A 195 14.52 -26.69 -54.67
C SER A 195 14.85 -28.03 -55.38
N ILE A 196 13.91 -28.72 -56.05
CA ILE A 196 12.45 -28.55 -56.23
C ILE A 196 11.80 -29.95 -56.33
N CYS A 197 10.59 -30.12 -55.80
CA CYS A 197 9.54 -30.95 -56.41
C CYS A 197 8.18 -30.59 -55.81
N GLN A 198 7.11 -30.68 -56.60
CA GLN A 198 5.78 -30.15 -56.29
C GLN A 198 4.66 -31.20 -56.54
N GLN A 199 3.43 -30.80 -56.19
CA GLN A 199 2.13 -31.41 -56.54
C GLN A 199 1.71 -32.61 -55.65
N GLY A 200 0.44 -32.77 -55.24
CA GLY A 200 -0.77 -31.98 -55.52
C GLY A 200 -1.74 -31.94 -54.33
N ALA A 201 -2.97 -31.42 -54.51
CA ALA A 201 -3.91 -31.10 -53.43
C ALA A 201 -5.36 -31.56 -53.70
N LEU A 202 -6.21 -31.59 -52.64
CA LEU A 202 -7.65 -31.19 -52.59
C LEU A 202 -8.60 -32.05 -51.69
N SER A 203 -9.27 -31.35 -50.76
CA SER A 203 -10.69 -31.46 -50.31
C SER A 203 -11.38 -32.79 -49.89
N SER A 204 -11.54 -32.98 -48.57
CA SER A 204 -12.78 -32.75 -47.77
C SER A 204 -14.19 -33.34 -48.14
N ILE A 205 -14.81 -33.98 -47.12
CA ILE A 205 -16.26 -34.02 -46.71
C ILE A 205 -17.18 -35.21 -47.16
N LEU A 206 -18.11 -35.56 -46.23
CA LEU A 206 -19.21 -36.58 -46.16
C LEU A 206 -18.82 -37.98 -45.63
N LEU A 207 -19.38 -38.61 -44.57
CA LEU A 207 -20.56 -38.49 -43.66
C LEU A 207 -21.73 -39.48 -43.95
N LEU A 208 -22.08 -40.35 -42.97
CA LEU A 208 -23.41 -40.94 -42.59
C LEU A 208 -23.17 -42.14 -41.61
N LEU A 209 -23.54 -42.09 -40.31
CA LEU A 209 -24.77 -42.58 -39.62
C LEU A 209 -25.00 -44.12 -39.57
N TYR A 210 -25.66 -44.77 -38.58
CA TYR A 210 -25.87 -44.60 -37.10
C TYR A 210 -26.67 -45.83 -36.53
N THR A 211 -26.99 -45.86 -35.21
CA THR A 211 -27.89 -46.84 -34.47
C THR A 211 -27.37 -48.28 -34.25
N GLN A 212 -27.73 -49.07 -33.21
CA GLN A 212 -28.50 -48.92 -31.95
C GLN A 212 -27.99 -50.01 -30.93
N SER A 213 -27.65 -49.69 -29.66
CA SER A 213 -28.48 -49.74 -28.42
C SER A 213 -28.74 -51.12 -27.78
N MET A 214 -28.26 -51.34 -26.53
CA MET A 214 -29.00 -51.92 -25.36
C MET A 214 -28.11 -52.10 -24.10
N ASP A 215 -28.76 -52.06 -22.92
CA ASP A 215 -28.32 -52.07 -21.50
C ASP A 215 -27.28 -53.13 -21.04
N GLY A 216 -26.64 -53.06 -19.85
CA GLY A 216 -26.67 -52.05 -18.76
C GLY A 216 -26.17 -52.61 -17.40
N GLY A 217 -26.28 -51.83 -16.30
CA GLY A 217 -26.01 -52.28 -14.92
C GLY A 217 -24.99 -51.42 -14.13
N ALA A 218 -25.24 -51.18 -12.83
CA ALA A 218 -24.41 -50.32 -11.96
C ALA A 218 -24.38 -50.79 -10.49
N ALA A 219 -23.27 -50.55 -9.77
CA ALA A 219 -23.19 -50.52 -8.30
C ALA A 219 -21.86 -49.91 -7.79
N ASP A 220 -21.94 -48.66 -7.30
CA ASP A 220 -20.97 -47.97 -6.42
C ASP A 220 -21.17 -48.43 -4.94
N THR A 221 -20.41 -48.10 -3.87
CA THR A 221 -19.36 -47.08 -3.56
C THR A 221 -18.66 -47.39 -2.19
N ILE A 222 -17.58 -46.65 -1.83
CA ILE A 222 -17.19 -46.19 -0.44
C ILE A 222 -16.73 -47.29 0.57
N ALA A 223 -15.85 -47.13 1.58
CA ALA A 223 -15.21 -46.01 2.33
C ALA A 223 -13.70 -46.31 2.60
N ASP A 224 -12.89 -45.66 3.47
CA ASP A 224 -13.07 -44.54 4.43
C ASP A 224 -11.79 -43.64 4.57
N LEU A 225 -11.50 -43.07 5.75
CA LEU A 225 -10.92 -41.71 5.86
C LEU A 225 -9.90 -41.45 6.99
N LYS A 226 -9.12 -40.35 6.82
CA LYS A 226 -8.75 -39.39 7.90
C LYS A 226 -8.11 -38.06 7.43
N LYS A 227 -8.75 -36.95 7.82
CA LYS A 227 -8.29 -35.54 7.79
C LYS A 227 -8.98 -34.77 8.93
N PRO A 228 -8.47 -33.61 9.37
CA PRO A 228 -9.26 -32.63 10.13
C PRO A 228 -9.52 -31.32 9.35
N LEU A 229 -10.81 -31.11 9.03
CA LEU A 229 -11.60 -29.85 9.02
C LEU A 229 -10.98 -28.48 8.61
N PRO A 230 -11.52 -27.86 7.54
CA PRO A 230 -11.48 -26.41 7.30
C PRO A 230 -12.81 -25.70 7.65
N LEU A 231 -12.76 -24.37 7.78
CA LEU A 231 -13.91 -23.43 7.72
C LEU A 231 -14.01 -22.89 6.27
N GLY A 232 -15.16 -22.49 5.70
CA GLY A 232 -16.52 -22.43 6.23
C GLY A 232 -17.42 -21.54 5.35
N THR A 233 -17.62 -21.92 4.07
CA THR A 233 -18.28 -21.07 3.05
C THR A 233 -19.81 -21.21 3.00
N PRO A 234 -20.57 -20.11 2.81
CA PRO A 234 -22.02 -20.16 2.60
C PRO A 234 -22.34 -20.50 1.14
N ASN A 235 -22.84 -21.72 0.89
CA ASN A 235 -23.10 -22.23 -0.45
C ASN A 235 -24.57 -22.00 -0.85
N ASN A 236 -24.83 -21.15 -1.86
CA ASN A 236 -26.17 -20.83 -2.33
C ASN A 236 -26.53 -21.67 -3.57
N GLN A 237 -26.97 -22.92 -3.37
CA GLN A 237 -27.62 -23.72 -4.41
C GLN A 237 -29.14 -23.59 -4.28
N ALA A 238 -29.75 -22.81 -5.16
CA ALA A 238 -31.21 -22.76 -5.29
C ALA A 238 -31.71 -23.99 -6.04
N ALA A 239 -32.79 -24.62 -5.55
CA ALA A 239 -33.34 -25.83 -6.15
C ALA A 239 -34.04 -25.53 -7.49
N ALA A 240 -33.72 -26.31 -8.52
CA ALA A 240 -34.40 -26.27 -9.81
C ALA A 240 -35.69 -27.12 -9.77
N THR A 241 -36.83 -26.49 -9.46
CA THR A 241 -38.15 -27.12 -9.62
C THR A 241 -38.60 -27.02 -11.07
N SER A 242 -38.62 -28.16 -11.78
CA SER A 242 -39.07 -28.25 -13.17
C SER A 242 -40.60 -28.15 -13.29
N THR A 243 -41.12 -26.98 -13.66
CA THR A 243 -42.49 -26.82 -14.18
C THR A 243 -42.45 -26.75 -15.71
N SER A 244 -43.36 -27.47 -16.37
CA SER A 244 -43.31 -27.75 -17.81
C SER A 244 -43.35 -26.53 -18.72
N GLU A 245 -42.45 -26.49 -19.70
CA GLU A 245 -42.56 -25.58 -20.83
C GLU A 245 -43.81 -25.88 -21.67
N ARG A 246 -44.64 -24.85 -21.89
CA ARG A 246 -45.40 -24.68 -23.12
C ARG A 246 -45.08 -23.28 -23.63
N GLY A 247 -44.61 -23.20 -24.87
CA GLY A 247 -43.68 -22.16 -25.26
C GLY A 247 -44.28 -20.78 -25.49
N ASP A 248 -43.42 -19.77 -25.31
CA ASP A 248 -43.49 -18.50 -26.02
C ASP A 248 -42.07 -18.17 -26.52
N VAL A 249 -41.88 -18.14 -27.84
CA VAL A 249 -40.54 -18.10 -28.47
C VAL A 249 -40.08 -16.66 -28.72
N TYR A 250 -40.05 -15.82 -27.68
CA TYR A 250 -39.44 -14.48 -27.72
C TYR A 250 -38.98 -13.99 -26.33
N GLY A 251 -37.66 -14.00 -26.06
CA GLY A 251 -37.13 -13.41 -24.82
C GLY A 251 -35.59 -13.35 -24.79
N GLY A 252 -35.03 -12.13 -24.76
CA GLY A 252 -33.61 -11.88 -24.50
C GLY A 252 -33.42 -11.30 -23.10
N ALA A 253 -32.47 -11.84 -22.33
CA ALA A 253 -32.22 -11.38 -20.96
C ALA A 253 -31.69 -9.92 -20.92
N ALA A 254 -32.20 -9.13 -19.97
CA ALA A 254 -31.75 -7.75 -19.76
C ALA A 254 -30.36 -7.71 -19.09
N LEU A 255 -29.53 -6.72 -19.48
CA LEU A 255 -28.21 -6.51 -18.88
C LEU A 255 -28.30 -6.08 -17.40
N PRO A 256 -27.41 -6.55 -16.52
CA PRO A 256 -27.34 -6.10 -15.13
C PRO A 256 -27.02 -4.61 -15.02
N ALA A 257 -27.68 -3.90 -14.10
CA ALA A 257 -27.43 -2.47 -13.85
C ALA A 257 -25.98 -2.15 -13.44
N THR A 258 -25.26 -3.13 -12.87
CA THR A 258 -23.85 -3.04 -12.44
C THR A 258 -22.83 -3.47 -13.51
N ALA A 259 -23.27 -3.80 -14.73
CA ALA A 259 -22.37 -4.16 -15.83
C ALA A 259 -21.35 -3.04 -16.13
N GLN A 260 -20.17 -3.40 -16.63
CA GLN A 260 -19.16 -2.40 -17.03
C GLN A 260 -19.73 -1.42 -18.05
N ALA A 261 -19.30 -0.15 -18.01
CA ALA A 261 -19.70 0.88 -18.98
C ALA A 261 -19.43 0.44 -20.43
N SER A 262 -18.29 -0.22 -20.65
CA SER A 262 -17.85 -0.89 -21.90
C SER A 262 -18.80 -1.98 -22.43
N THR A 263 -19.80 -2.40 -21.65
CA THR A 263 -20.87 -3.33 -22.03
C THR A 263 -22.22 -2.62 -22.03
N TYR A 264 -22.55 -1.93 -20.94
CA TYR A 264 -23.82 -1.25 -20.70
C TYR A 264 -24.13 -0.16 -21.75
N TYR A 265 -23.12 0.53 -22.27
CA TYR A 265 -23.26 1.54 -23.32
C TYR A 265 -22.86 1.06 -24.72
N LYS A 266 -22.33 -0.17 -24.86
CA LYS A 266 -21.87 -0.73 -26.15
C LYS A 266 -23.00 -1.23 -27.03
N ASP A 267 -24.07 -1.69 -26.40
CA ASP A 267 -25.08 -2.54 -27.05
C ASP A 267 -26.20 -1.75 -27.72
N ASP A 268 -26.48 -2.08 -28.98
CA ASP A 268 -27.64 -1.62 -29.73
C ASP A 268 -28.85 -2.58 -29.59
N ARG A 269 -28.75 -3.57 -28.69
CA ARG A 269 -29.74 -4.63 -28.49
C ARG A 269 -31.06 -4.08 -27.93
N PRO A 270 -32.21 -4.51 -28.47
CA PRO A 270 -33.50 -3.90 -28.15
C PRO A 270 -34.02 -4.32 -26.77
N VAL A 271 -34.43 -3.34 -25.97
CA VAL A 271 -35.43 -3.58 -24.91
C VAL A 271 -36.77 -3.83 -25.60
N ALA A 272 -37.21 -5.09 -25.62
CA ALA A 272 -38.47 -5.48 -26.26
C ALA A 272 -39.67 -4.71 -25.66
N GLY A 273 -40.61 -4.30 -26.51
CA GLY A 273 -41.86 -3.63 -26.11
C GLY A 273 -41.85 -2.10 -26.12
N LEU A 274 -40.69 -1.43 -26.22
CA LEU A 274 -40.62 0.04 -26.29
C LEU A 274 -40.36 0.53 -27.74
N LYS A 275 -40.90 1.71 -28.11
CA LYS A 275 -40.62 2.39 -29.39
C LYS A 275 -39.24 3.06 -29.37
N THR A 276 -38.17 2.25 -29.31
CA THR A 276 -36.78 2.70 -29.09
C THR A 276 -35.97 3.01 -30.35
N ARG A 277 -36.43 2.61 -31.55
CA ARG A 277 -35.69 2.85 -32.82
C ARG A 277 -36.33 3.88 -33.76
N THR A 278 -37.64 3.84 -33.98
CA THR A 278 -38.32 4.78 -34.89
C THR A 278 -38.86 6.00 -34.12
N LEU A 279 -38.01 7.01 -33.95
CA LEU A 279 -38.41 8.29 -33.35
C LEU A 279 -39.16 9.15 -34.39
N SER A 280 -40.45 9.38 -34.14
CA SER A 280 -41.19 10.47 -34.79
C SER A 280 -40.72 11.82 -34.25
N LEU A 281 -40.80 12.89 -35.06
CA LEU A 281 -40.61 14.27 -34.61
C LEU A 281 -41.40 14.55 -33.33
N ARG A 282 -40.70 14.83 -32.23
CA ARG A 282 -41.30 15.39 -31.02
C ARG A 282 -41.56 16.88 -31.27
N GLY A 283 -42.79 17.34 -31.04
CA GLY A 283 -43.09 18.77 -31.01
C GLY A 283 -42.32 19.48 -29.89
N GLU A 284 -42.06 20.77 -30.07
CA GLU A 284 -41.10 21.57 -29.28
C GLU A 284 -41.46 21.71 -27.78
N THR A 285 -42.66 21.29 -27.38
CA THR A 285 -43.12 21.23 -25.98
C THR A 285 -42.81 19.89 -25.27
N GLY A 286 -42.25 18.90 -25.98
CA GLY A 286 -42.03 17.51 -25.51
C GLY A 286 -40.66 17.21 -24.88
N GLY A 287 -40.06 18.15 -24.15
CA GLY A 287 -38.74 17.99 -23.53
C GLY A 287 -38.72 16.96 -22.40
N THR A 288 -37.75 16.02 -22.42
CA THR A 288 -37.65 14.89 -21.48
C THR A 288 -37.24 15.29 -20.05
N VAL A 289 -36.78 16.53 -19.87
CA VAL A 289 -36.61 17.21 -18.58
C VAL A 289 -37.37 18.53 -18.68
N ARG A 290 -38.30 18.77 -17.76
CA ARG A 290 -38.95 20.09 -17.66
C ARG A 290 -37.93 21.07 -17.08
N ARG A 291 -37.62 22.14 -17.82
CA ARG A 291 -37.05 23.35 -17.21
C ARG A 291 -38.01 23.82 -16.10
N PRO A 292 -37.50 24.37 -14.98
CA PRO A 292 -38.38 24.93 -13.94
C PRO A 292 -39.35 25.93 -14.58
N ASN A 293 -40.63 25.83 -14.23
CA ASN A 293 -41.66 26.70 -14.81
C ASN A 293 -41.30 28.16 -14.54
N VAL A 294 -41.18 28.95 -15.60
CA VAL A 294 -41.06 30.40 -15.52
C VAL A 294 -42.47 30.98 -15.59
N TRP A 295 -42.91 31.64 -14.52
CA TRP A 295 -44.20 32.33 -14.47
C TRP A 295 -43.94 33.80 -14.11
N GLU A 296 -44.42 34.71 -14.94
CA GLU A 296 -44.25 36.17 -14.81
C GLU A 296 -42.79 36.66 -14.67
N GLY A 297 -41.82 35.82 -15.06
CA GLY A 297 -40.38 36.08 -14.97
C GLY A 297 -39.69 35.39 -13.78
N GLU A 298 -40.44 34.94 -12.77
CA GLU A 298 -39.90 34.17 -11.66
C GLU A 298 -39.71 32.69 -12.04
N THR A 299 -38.57 32.11 -11.64
CA THR A 299 -38.22 30.73 -11.93
C THR A 299 -38.62 29.83 -10.76
N THR A 300 -39.67 29.03 -10.92
CA THR A 300 -40.21 28.20 -9.83
C THR A 300 -39.28 27.03 -9.49
N ARG A 301 -38.36 27.24 -8.54
CA ARG A 301 -37.43 26.19 -8.05
C ARG A 301 -38.18 25.19 -7.16
N VAL A 302 -38.29 23.94 -7.61
CA VAL A 302 -38.86 22.84 -6.81
C VAL A 302 -37.92 22.53 -5.65
N GLN A 303 -38.38 22.72 -4.41
CA GLN A 303 -37.60 22.35 -3.22
C GLN A 303 -37.55 20.83 -3.04
N ARG A 304 -36.38 20.32 -2.63
CA ARG A 304 -36.17 18.90 -2.34
C ARG A 304 -37.04 18.44 -1.16
N ARG A 305 -38.02 17.58 -1.43
CA ARG A 305 -38.83 16.89 -0.40
C ARG A 305 -37.95 15.92 0.42
N LEU A 306 -38.02 16.05 1.75
CA LEU A 306 -37.28 15.24 2.73
C LEU A 306 -38.06 14.01 3.24
N SER A 307 -39.34 13.86 2.86
CA SER A 307 -40.16 12.69 3.17
C SER A 307 -39.62 11.42 2.49
N HIS A 308 -39.78 10.27 3.14
CA HIS A 308 -39.66 8.99 2.44
C HIS A 308 -40.78 8.83 1.40
N ASP A 309 -40.42 8.35 0.22
CA ASP A 309 -41.37 7.93 -0.81
C ASP A 309 -41.82 6.48 -0.54
N ALA A 310 -42.91 6.06 -1.19
CA ALA A 310 -43.28 4.65 -1.26
C ALA A 310 -42.18 3.81 -1.93
N LYS A 311 -42.00 2.57 -1.44
CA LYS A 311 -41.14 1.57 -2.10
C LYS A 311 -41.94 0.93 -3.23
N ASP A 312 -41.54 1.17 -4.47
CA ASP A 312 -42.07 0.47 -5.64
C ASP A 312 -41.65 -1.00 -5.64
N ALA A 313 -42.49 -1.87 -6.22
CA ALA A 313 -42.20 -3.28 -6.41
C ALA A 313 -41.27 -3.58 -7.61
N GLU A 314 -41.14 -2.64 -8.57
CA GLU A 314 -40.35 -2.83 -9.79
C GLU A 314 -39.16 -1.85 -9.91
N PRO A 315 -38.03 -2.28 -10.49
CA PRO A 315 -36.85 -1.43 -10.68
C PRO A 315 -37.11 -0.37 -11.77
N ARG A 316 -37.23 0.89 -11.36
CA ARG A 316 -37.46 2.02 -12.27
C ARG A 316 -36.28 2.23 -13.23
N LYS A 317 -36.62 2.61 -14.47
CA LYS A 317 -35.69 3.00 -15.54
C LYS A 317 -36.05 4.39 -16.06
N PHE A 318 -35.04 5.19 -16.40
CA PHE A 318 -35.18 6.54 -16.95
C PHE A 318 -34.87 6.56 -18.44
N LEU A 319 -35.55 7.40 -19.22
CA LEU A 319 -35.24 7.71 -20.60
C LEU A 319 -34.59 9.10 -20.65
N ILE A 320 -33.33 9.16 -21.08
CA ILE A 320 -32.48 10.34 -20.88
C ILE A 320 -31.88 10.79 -22.23
N ASP A 321 -32.03 12.07 -22.55
CA ASP A 321 -31.22 12.77 -23.56
C ASP A 321 -29.91 13.20 -22.90
N VAL A 322 -28.78 12.68 -23.38
CA VAL A 322 -27.51 12.74 -22.66
C VAL A 322 -26.97 14.16 -22.60
N ASP A 323 -26.76 14.82 -23.75
CA ASP A 323 -26.19 16.16 -23.79
C ASP A 323 -27.12 17.21 -23.14
N THR A 324 -28.44 17.11 -23.33
CA THR A 324 -29.40 18.04 -22.71
C THR A 324 -29.43 17.88 -21.19
N THR A 325 -29.47 16.64 -20.68
CA THR A 325 -29.51 16.39 -19.23
C THR A 325 -28.18 16.73 -18.57
N MET A 326 -27.06 16.45 -19.25
CA MET A 326 -25.72 16.79 -18.76
C MET A 326 -25.50 18.31 -18.71
N ARG A 327 -26.02 19.07 -19.68
CA ARG A 327 -25.98 20.54 -19.62
C ARG A 327 -26.86 21.07 -18.48
N LEU A 328 -28.08 20.55 -18.33
CA LEU A 328 -29.02 21.01 -17.29
C LEU A 328 -28.57 20.68 -15.87
N ILE A 329 -27.93 19.53 -15.63
CA ILE A 329 -27.43 19.18 -14.29
C ILE A 329 -26.23 20.05 -13.89
N LEU A 330 -25.34 20.37 -14.84
CA LEU A 330 -24.24 21.33 -14.61
C LEU A 330 -24.78 22.75 -14.38
N GLU A 331 -25.68 23.24 -15.24
CA GLU A 331 -26.34 24.57 -15.09
C GLU A 331 -27.16 24.75 -13.78
N GLN A 332 -27.38 23.67 -13.01
CA GLN A 332 -28.21 23.67 -11.80
C GLN A 332 -27.47 23.23 -10.52
N GLU A 333 -26.55 22.28 -10.60
CA GLU A 333 -25.95 21.59 -9.44
C GLU A 333 -24.43 21.75 -9.33
N ASP A 334 -23.73 22.15 -10.39
CA ASP A 334 -22.32 22.60 -10.40
C ASP A 334 -22.33 24.13 -10.23
N THR A 335 -21.68 24.63 -9.18
CA THR A 335 -21.81 26.03 -8.74
C THR A 335 -20.48 26.75 -8.52
N ASP A 336 -19.36 26.03 -8.49
CA ASP A 336 -18.00 26.63 -8.56
C ASP A 336 -17.30 26.41 -9.92
N GLY A 337 -17.85 25.56 -10.80
CA GLY A 337 -17.45 25.40 -12.19
C GLY A 337 -16.35 24.36 -12.43
N ASP A 338 -16.17 23.40 -11.52
CA ASP A 338 -15.14 22.37 -11.60
C ASP A 338 -15.53 21.13 -12.44
N PHE A 339 -16.77 21.08 -12.95
CA PHE A 339 -17.38 19.95 -13.66
C PHE A 339 -17.57 18.68 -12.80
N GLN A 340 -17.73 18.85 -11.50
CA GLN A 340 -18.10 17.84 -10.53
C GLN A 340 -19.48 18.18 -9.90
N ILE A 341 -20.00 17.32 -9.03
CA ILE A 341 -21.16 17.61 -8.17
C ILE A 341 -20.81 17.18 -6.76
N SER A 342 -20.72 18.16 -5.85
CA SER A 342 -20.20 17.99 -4.50
C SER A 342 -21.20 18.37 -3.41
N ILE A 343 -20.81 18.14 -2.14
CA ILE A 343 -21.49 18.73 -0.98
C ILE A 343 -21.18 20.23 -0.78
N THR A 344 -20.11 20.74 -1.38
CA THR A 344 -19.77 22.18 -1.36
C THR A 344 -20.65 23.00 -2.30
N ASP A 345 -21.23 22.37 -3.32
CA ASP A 345 -22.10 23.02 -4.29
C ASP A 345 -23.45 23.47 -3.71
N ALA A 346 -23.87 24.69 -4.05
CA ALA A 346 -25.10 25.32 -3.56
C ALA A 346 -26.38 24.97 -4.36
N GLY A 347 -26.31 24.00 -5.27
CA GLY A 347 -27.45 23.53 -6.07
C GLY A 347 -28.62 22.94 -5.24
N PRO A 348 -29.84 22.85 -5.79
CA PRO A 348 -31.05 22.41 -5.07
C PRO A 348 -31.07 20.91 -4.75
N LYS A 349 -30.10 20.13 -5.27
CA LYS A 349 -29.93 18.68 -5.09
C LYS A 349 -31.16 17.87 -5.51
N ILE A 350 -31.77 18.22 -6.65
CA ILE A 350 -32.94 17.52 -7.21
C ILE A 350 -33.07 17.72 -8.74
N ILE A 351 -33.18 16.63 -9.51
CA ILE A 351 -33.50 16.68 -10.95
C ILE A 351 -34.61 15.69 -11.30
N ALA A 352 -35.57 16.13 -12.13
CA ALA A 352 -36.71 15.33 -12.56
C ALA A 352 -36.43 14.63 -13.89
N LEU A 353 -36.26 13.30 -13.88
CA LEU A 353 -35.98 12.50 -15.07
C LEU A 353 -37.22 11.79 -15.61
N GLY A 354 -37.43 11.82 -16.92
CA GLY A 354 -38.50 11.07 -17.58
C GLY A 354 -38.36 9.55 -17.40
N THR A 355 -39.44 8.87 -17.01
CA THR A 355 -39.45 7.41 -16.81
C THR A 355 -39.64 6.65 -18.13
N ALA A 356 -38.87 5.57 -18.34
CA ALA A 356 -38.89 4.81 -19.59
C ALA A 356 -40.23 4.11 -19.86
N THR A 357 -40.90 3.61 -18.79
CA THR A 357 -42.24 2.99 -18.87
C THR A 357 -43.33 3.95 -19.33
N SER A 358 -43.11 5.27 -19.19
CA SER A 358 -44.01 6.30 -19.72
C SER A 358 -43.45 6.99 -20.97
N ASN A 359 -42.40 6.46 -21.61
CA ASN A 359 -41.68 7.10 -22.72
C ASN A 359 -41.22 8.55 -22.43
N GLY A 360 -41.01 8.88 -21.14
CA GLY A 360 -40.68 10.21 -20.65
C GLY A 360 -41.86 11.12 -20.28
N PHE A 361 -43.13 10.72 -20.47
CA PHE A 361 -44.29 11.56 -20.14
C PHE A 361 -44.50 11.78 -18.64
N LYS A 362 -44.11 10.82 -17.79
CA LYS A 362 -44.07 10.94 -16.32
C LYS A 362 -42.63 11.03 -15.85
N SER A 363 -42.28 12.10 -15.14
CA SER A 363 -40.96 12.24 -14.49
C SER A 363 -40.92 11.67 -13.08
N PHE A 364 -39.72 11.41 -12.56
CA PHE A 364 -39.48 11.13 -11.14
C PHE A 364 -38.22 11.86 -10.63
N ASP A 365 -38.22 12.19 -9.33
CA ASP A 365 -37.24 13.05 -8.67
C ASP A 365 -35.99 12.26 -8.21
N VAL A 366 -34.89 12.37 -8.95
CA VAL A 366 -33.56 11.97 -8.46
C VAL A 366 -33.07 13.07 -7.49
N ARG A 367 -32.66 12.68 -6.27
CA ARG A 367 -32.40 13.62 -5.16
C ARG A 367 -31.08 13.34 -4.45
N GLY A 368 -30.43 14.40 -3.99
CA GLY A 368 -29.21 14.36 -3.19
C GLY A 368 -27.94 14.24 -4.01
N THR A 369 -26.85 14.84 -3.50
CA THR A 369 -25.53 14.93 -4.16
C THR A 369 -25.09 13.60 -4.77
N TRP A 370 -25.13 12.50 -4.00
CA TRP A 370 -24.66 11.18 -4.45
C TRP A 370 -25.29 10.73 -5.77
N MET A 371 -26.63 10.67 -5.85
CA MET A 371 -27.30 10.19 -7.06
C MET A 371 -27.15 11.14 -8.26
N LEU A 372 -26.89 12.44 -8.01
CA LEU A 372 -26.69 13.46 -9.03
C LEU A 372 -25.25 13.44 -9.57
N SER A 373 -24.26 13.26 -8.69
CA SER A 373 -22.87 12.96 -9.05
C SER A 373 -22.79 11.69 -9.89
N VAL A 374 -23.38 10.59 -9.42
CA VAL A 374 -23.41 9.33 -10.18
C VAL A 374 -24.14 9.51 -11.51
N LEU A 375 -25.21 10.31 -11.57
CA LEU A 375 -25.86 10.65 -12.84
C LEU A 375 -24.93 11.43 -13.79
N LEU A 376 -24.19 12.43 -13.30
CA LEU A 376 -23.18 13.15 -14.11
C LEU A 376 -22.07 12.22 -14.61
N GLN A 377 -21.59 11.30 -13.77
CA GLN A 377 -20.61 10.28 -14.15
C GLN A 377 -21.13 9.36 -15.27
N GLU A 378 -22.33 8.78 -15.10
CA GLU A 378 -22.92 7.88 -16.09
C GLU A 378 -23.32 8.61 -17.39
N LEU A 379 -23.69 9.90 -17.33
CA LEU A 379 -23.87 10.76 -18.50
C LEU A 379 -22.57 11.00 -19.27
N ALA A 380 -21.47 11.31 -18.57
CA ALA A 380 -20.17 11.51 -19.17
C ALA A 380 -19.64 10.22 -19.84
N LEU A 381 -19.81 9.07 -19.19
CA LEU A 381 -19.50 7.75 -19.76
C LEU A 381 -20.36 7.47 -21.00
N ALA A 382 -21.68 7.68 -20.94
CA ALA A 382 -22.56 7.50 -22.10
C ALA A 382 -22.14 8.37 -23.30
N ARG A 383 -21.73 9.62 -23.03
CA ARG A 383 -21.21 10.55 -24.05
C ARG A 383 -19.88 10.09 -24.64
N GLN A 384 -18.96 9.54 -23.84
CA GLN A 384 -17.71 8.93 -24.32
C GLN A 384 -17.97 7.73 -25.24
N PHE A 385 -19.00 6.92 -24.96
CA PHE A 385 -19.48 5.85 -25.87
C PHE A 385 -20.39 6.36 -27.00
N GLY A 386 -20.43 7.67 -27.27
CA GLY A 386 -21.17 8.29 -28.39
C GLY A 386 -22.69 8.24 -28.28
N ARG A 387 -23.24 7.88 -27.10
CA ARG A 387 -24.68 7.69 -26.90
C ARG A 387 -25.36 9.05 -26.65
N ARG A 388 -26.21 9.50 -27.58
CA ARG A 388 -27.03 10.72 -27.40
C ARG A 388 -28.28 10.48 -26.56
N HIS A 389 -28.78 9.26 -26.53
CA HIS A 389 -29.97 8.86 -25.77
C HIS A 389 -29.67 7.54 -25.07
N ILE A 390 -30.07 7.41 -23.80
CA ILE A 390 -29.88 6.19 -23.00
C ILE A 390 -31.16 5.81 -22.23
N VAL A 391 -31.28 4.52 -21.93
CA VAL A 391 -32.16 4.02 -20.87
C VAL A 391 -31.27 3.68 -19.68
N LEU A 392 -31.53 4.30 -18.53
CA LEU A 392 -30.68 4.20 -17.33
C LEU A 392 -31.45 3.61 -16.14
N ASP A 393 -30.92 2.56 -15.53
CA ASP A 393 -31.50 1.90 -14.35
C ASP A 393 -31.31 2.74 -13.08
N GLN A 394 -32.38 2.95 -12.28
CA GLN A 394 -32.25 3.64 -10.98
C GLN A 394 -31.27 2.92 -10.04
N ALA A 395 -31.18 1.59 -10.12
CA ALA A 395 -30.23 0.78 -9.34
C ALA A 395 -28.76 1.14 -9.61
N ARG A 396 -28.44 1.73 -10.77
CA ARG A 396 -27.09 2.21 -11.12
C ARG A 396 -26.78 3.58 -10.52
N LEU A 397 -27.82 4.42 -10.31
CA LEU A 397 -27.72 5.71 -9.60
C LEU A 397 -27.75 5.57 -8.08
N SER A 398 -28.44 4.56 -7.57
CA SER A 398 -28.60 4.27 -6.13
C SER A 398 -27.73 3.08 -5.67
N GLU A 399 -26.63 2.85 -6.38
CA GLU A 399 -25.61 1.86 -6.04
C GLU A 399 -25.00 2.18 -4.66
N ASN A 400 -24.78 1.14 -3.84
CA ASN A 400 -24.09 1.28 -2.55
C ASN A 400 -22.67 1.81 -2.80
N PRO A 401 -22.24 2.91 -2.16
CA PRO A 401 -20.93 3.51 -2.42
C PRO A 401 -19.76 2.56 -2.15
N VAL A 402 -19.91 1.61 -1.23
CA VAL A 402 -18.88 0.60 -0.95
C VAL A 402 -18.69 -0.35 -2.12
N ASP A 403 -19.80 -0.85 -2.66
CA ASP A 403 -19.81 -1.79 -3.78
C ASP A 403 -19.42 -1.06 -5.08
N ARG A 404 -19.87 0.19 -5.26
CA ARG A 404 -19.48 1.05 -6.40
C ARG A 404 -17.97 1.31 -6.42
N LEU A 405 -17.36 1.72 -5.31
CA LEU A 405 -15.92 1.99 -5.25
C LEU A 405 -15.10 0.70 -5.47
N SER A 406 -15.44 -0.41 -4.80
CA SER A 406 -14.75 -1.69 -5.00
C SER A 406 -14.86 -2.19 -6.46
N ARG A 407 -16.01 -1.98 -7.11
CA ARG A 407 -16.22 -2.28 -8.54
C ARG A 407 -15.44 -1.34 -9.45
N MET A 408 -15.40 -0.04 -9.18
CA MET A 408 -14.64 0.93 -9.98
C MET A 408 -13.13 0.67 -9.89
N ILE A 409 -12.62 0.31 -8.72
CA ILE A 409 -11.23 -0.16 -8.56
C ILE A 409 -10.96 -1.37 -9.48
N LYS A 410 -11.74 -2.44 -9.33
CA LYS A 410 -11.63 -3.70 -10.11
C LYS A 410 -11.72 -3.53 -11.62
N THR A 411 -12.65 -2.70 -12.10
CA THR A 411 -13.07 -2.70 -13.51
C THR A 411 -12.67 -1.47 -14.30
N ILE A 412 -12.15 -0.42 -13.65
CA ILE A 412 -11.78 0.84 -14.29
C ILE A 412 -10.37 1.26 -13.85
N PHE A 413 -10.13 1.37 -12.55
CA PHE A 413 -8.91 2.04 -12.06
C PHE A 413 -7.65 1.21 -12.32
N TRP A 414 -7.63 -0.09 -12.03
CA TRP A 414 -6.45 -0.91 -12.33
C TRP A 414 -6.12 -0.93 -13.82
N HIS A 415 -7.13 -0.95 -14.70
CA HIS A 415 -6.94 -0.86 -16.15
C HIS A 415 -6.35 0.50 -16.55
N ASN A 416 -6.92 1.61 -16.09
CA ASN A 416 -6.48 2.96 -16.44
C ASN A 416 -5.12 3.34 -15.81
N LEU A 417 -4.70 2.65 -14.75
CA LEU A 417 -3.35 2.74 -14.18
C LEU A 417 -2.35 1.72 -14.77
N THR A 418 -2.78 0.78 -15.62
CA THR A 418 -1.87 -0.19 -16.27
C THR A 418 -1.04 0.50 -17.37
N ARG A 419 0.25 0.15 -17.47
CA ARG A 419 1.19 0.58 -18.52
C ARG A 419 2.02 -0.60 -19.01
N SER A 420 2.57 -0.45 -20.22
CA SER A 420 3.53 -1.34 -20.86
C SER A 420 4.65 -0.48 -21.50
N ILE A 421 5.80 -1.08 -21.82
CA ILE A 421 6.91 -0.40 -22.53
C ILE A 421 7.09 -1.03 -23.92
N ASP A 422 6.02 -0.99 -24.71
CA ASP A 422 5.90 -1.56 -26.06
C ASP A 422 5.16 -0.60 -27.00
N GLU A 423 4.79 -1.07 -28.19
CA GLU A 423 4.25 -0.24 -29.26
C GLU A 423 2.97 0.54 -28.93
N GLU A 424 2.14 0.05 -28.01
CA GLU A 424 0.93 0.74 -27.56
C GLU A 424 1.23 1.69 -26.38
N GLY A 425 2.08 1.29 -25.45
CA GLY A 425 2.38 2.07 -24.24
C GLY A 425 3.35 3.25 -24.44
N LEU A 426 4.23 3.21 -25.46
CA LEU A 426 5.41 4.07 -25.49
C LEU A 426 5.11 5.58 -25.61
N GLU A 427 4.05 5.96 -26.33
CA GLU A 427 3.62 7.37 -26.48
C GLU A 427 3.07 7.95 -25.17
N ALA A 428 2.50 7.11 -24.30
CA ALA A 428 2.01 7.50 -22.98
C ALA A 428 3.16 7.59 -21.96
N ILE A 429 4.04 6.57 -21.93
CA ILE A 429 5.07 6.45 -20.88
C ILE A 429 6.25 7.42 -21.05
N CYS A 430 6.66 7.72 -22.29
CA CYS A 430 7.78 8.62 -22.54
C CYS A 430 7.52 10.05 -22.03
N LYS A 431 6.24 10.48 -22.00
CA LYS A 431 5.83 11.79 -21.46
C LYS A 431 6.15 11.88 -19.96
N ASP A 432 7.01 12.84 -19.62
CA ASP A 432 7.46 13.12 -18.25
C ASP A 432 6.99 14.52 -17.81
N PRO A 433 5.92 14.64 -17.01
CA PRO A 433 5.45 15.93 -16.48
C PRO A 433 6.41 16.60 -15.50
N LYS A 434 7.45 15.89 -15.03
CA LYS A 434 8.47 16.41 -14.12
C LYS A 434 9.63 17.07 -14.88
N ASN A 435 9.86 16.68 -16.13
CA ASN A 435 10.86 17.28 -17.01
C ASN A 435 10.46 18.70 -17.44
N ARG A 436 10.95 19.71 -16.70
CA ARG A 436 10.83 21.14 -17.02
C ARG A 436 12.04 21.70 -17.78
N GLY A 437 12.94 20.83 -18.27
CA GLY A 437 14.08 21.21 -19.11
C GLY A 437 13.67 21.61 -20.53
N SER A 438 14.59 22.25 -21.27
CA SER A 438 14.37 22.62 -22.67
C SER A 438 14.33 21.43 -23.65
N ASN A 439 14.79 20.27 -23.21
CA ASN A 439 14.83 19.02 -23.98
C ASN A 439 13.69 18.09 -23.53
N GLN A 440 12.57 18.14 -24.25
CA GLN A 440 11.39 17.28 -23.99
C GLN A 440 11.27 16.11 -25.00
N ALA A 441 12.36 15.78 -25.71
CA ALA A 441 12.37 14.67 -26.66
C ALA A 441 12.10 13.31 -25.97
N PRO A 442 11.11 12.51 -26.43
CA PRO A 442 10.88 11.15 -25.95
C PRO A 442 12.15 10.30 -26.01
N ARG A 443 12.60 9.78 -24.86
CA ARG A 443 13.85 9.03 -24.75
C ARG A 443 13.68 7.79 -23.91
N ILE A 444 14.24 6.68 -24.41
CA ILE A 444 14.36 5.41 -23.69
C ILE A 444 15.83 5.00 -23.55
N TYR A 445 16.19 4.54 -22.36
CA TYR A 445 17.51 4.04 -21.99
C TYR A 445 17.47 2.52 -21.81
N VAL A 446 18.23 1.79 -22.63
CA VAL A 446 18.28 0.32 -22.65
C VAL A 446 19.61 -0.18 -22.06
N PRO A 447 19.64 -1.23 -21.22
CA PRO A 447 20.90 -1.85 -20.78
C PRO A 447 21.74 -2.36 -21.96
N ILE A 448 23.07 -2.21 -21.89
CA ILE A 448 23.99 -2.75 -22.90
C ILE A 448 23.86 -4.27 -23.09
N ASP A 449 23.47 -4.99 -22.04
CA ASP A 449 23.31 -6.45 -22.04
C ASP A 449 21.99 -6.93 -22.66
N GLU A 450 21.11 -6.02 -23.12
CA GLU A 450 19.81 -6.34 -23.75
C GLU A 450 19.73 -5.81 -25.21
N PRO A 451 20.56 -6.33 -26.14
CA PRO A 451 20.59 -5.87 -27.53
C PRO A 451 19.31 -6.17 -28.32
N GLU A 452 18.50 -7.16 -27.90
CA GLU A 452 17.22 -7.48 -28.52
C GLU A 452 16.18 -6.38 -28.26
N MET A 453 16.11 -5.86 -27.03
CA MET A 453 15.31 -4.68 -26.67
C MET A 453 15.79 -3.44 -27.43
N ALA A 454 17.12 -3.21 -27.50
CA ALA A 454 17.67 -2.09 -28.24
C ALA A 454 17.32 -2.12 -29.73
N ALA A 455 17.31 -3.32 -30.35
CA ALA A 455 16.85 -3.50 -31.71
C ALA A 455 15.33 -3.28 -31.86
N TYR A 456 14.53 -3.77 -30.91
CA TYR A 456 13.08 -3.56 -30.88
C TYR A 456 12.70 -2.08 -30.87
N TYR A 457 13.20 -1.29 -29.90
CA TYR A 457 12.89 0.14 -29.82
C TYR A 457 13.43 0.94 -31.00
N ARG A 458 14.57 0.55 -31.60
CA ARG A 458 15.07 1.17 -32.84
C ARG A 458 14.17 0.90 -34.04
N ARG A 459 13.61 -0.31 -34.18
CA ARG A 459 12.58 -0.59 -35.22
C ARG A 459 11.35 0.30 -35.02
N MET A 460 10.91 0.49 -33.77
CA MET A 460 9.78 1.38 -33.47
C MET A 460 10.06 2.85 -33.81
N ALA A 461 11.25 3.37 -33.48
CA ALA A 461 11.65 4.73 -33.84
C ALA A 461 11.66 4.98 -35.36
N LEU A 462 11.97 3.95 -36.15
CA LEU A 462 11.90 3.98 -37.62
C LEU A 462 10.48 3.80 -38.16
N ALA A 463 9.64 3.01 -37.48
CA ALA A 463 8.25 2.76 -37.87
C ALA A 463 7.29 3.91 -37.50
N LYS A 464 7.61 4.67 -36.45
CA LYS A 464 6.85 5.84 -35.95
C LYS A 464 7.76 7.07 -35.79
N PRO A 465 8.29 7.66 -36.90
CA PRO A 465 9.17 8.83 -36.82
C PRO A 465 8.55 10.04 -36.10
N GLU A 466 7.22 10.15 -36.11
CA GLU A 466 6.44 11.18 -35.42
C GLU A 466 6.56 11.13 -33.89
N LEU A 467 6.96 9.99 -33.32
CA LEU A 467 7.25 9.87 -31.87
C LEU A 467 8.59 10.54 -31.50
N GLY A 468 9.50 10.75 -32.46
CA GLY A 468 10.82 11.36 -32.22
C GLY A 468 11.68 10.59 -31.20
N LEU A 469 11.51 9.26 -31.11
CA LEU A 469 12.08 8.43 -30.05
C LEU A 469 13.62 8.33 -30.12
N ASP A 470 14.28 8.85 -29.09
CA ASP A 470 15.71 8.72 -28.86
C ASP A 470 16.01 7.42 -28.08
N VAL A 471 16.70 6.46 -28.72
CA VAL A 471 17.00 5.13 -28.15
C VAL A 471 18.48 5.05 -27.75
N GLN A 472 18.74 5.31 -26.47
CA GLN A 472 20.07 5.37 -25.88
C GLN A 472 20.45 4.06 -25.18
N ILE A 473 21.75 3.74 -25.16
CA ILE A 473 22.30 2.56 -24.47
C ILE A 473 23.02 3.01 -23.21
N LEU A 474 22.71 2.38 -22.07
CA LEU A 474 23.40 2.60 -20.80
C LEU A 474 24.73 1.83 -20.77
N PRO A 475 25.79 2.40 -20.16
CA PRO A 475 27.00 1.64 -19.86
C PRO A 475 26.71 0.50 -18.87
N ARG A 476 27.57 -0.52 -18.83
CA ARG A 476 27.46 -1.61 -17.85
C ARG A 476 27.68 -1.13 -16.40
N GLU A 477 28.58 -0.16 -16.22
CA GLU A 477 28.80 0.49 -14.93
C GLU A 477 28.12 1.86 -14.94
N ILE A 478 27.14 2.05 -14.03
CA ILE A 478 26.32 3.25 -13.93
C ILE A 478 26.76 4.02 -12.67
N THR A 479 27.67 4.98 -12.84
CA THR A 479 28.20 5.81 -11.74
C THR A 479 27.31 7.03 -11.45
N ALA A 480 27.50 7.67 -10.29
CA ALA A 480 26.75 8.86 -9.91
C ALA A 480 27.01 10.06 -10.84
N GLU A 481 28.25 10.19 -11.32
CA GLU A 481 28.67 11.21 -12.29
C GLU A 481 28.00 10.97 -13.65
N TYR A 482 27.93 9.70 -14.09
CA TYR A 482 27.23 9.35 -15.32
C TYR A 482 25.75 9.70 -15.21
N VAL A 483 25.07 9.34 -14.11
CA VAL A 483 23.66 9.68 -13.90
C VAL A 483 23.44 11.20 -13.86
N GLN A 484 24.31 11.95 -13.18
CA GLN A 484 24.28 13.42 -13.15
C GLN A 484 24.43 14.03 -14.56
N SER A 485 25.22 13.41 -15.44
CA SER A 485 25.36 13.84 -16.85
C SER A 485 24.08 13.64 -17.70
N LEU A 486 23.11 12.86 -17.20
CA LEU A 486 21.82 12.65 -17.86
C LEU A 486 20.74 13.66 -17.42
N ASN A 487 21.03 14.58 -16.49
CA ASN A 487 20.04 15.52 -15.94
C ASN A 487 19.39 16.41 -17.03
N ASP A 488 20.14 16.87 -18.04
CA ASP A 488 19.63 17.64 -19.19
C ASP A 488 19.05 16.76 -20.33
N LYS A 489 19.07 15.44 -20.14
CA LYS A 489 18.63 14.42 -21.12
C LYS A 489 17.83 13.30 -20.43
N PRO A 490 16.77 13.62 -19.65
CA PRO A 490 15.98 12.59 -18.98
C PRO A 490 15.36 11.61 -19.99
N GLY A 491 15.03 10.42 -19.50
CA GLY A 491 14.37 9.37 -20.27
C GLY A 491 13.78 8.28 -19.38
N ILE A 492 12.84 7.51 -19.94
CA ILE A 492 12.34 6.28 -19.32
C ILE A 492 13.43 5.20 -19.42
N LEU A 493 13.47 4.30 -18.45
CA LEU A 493 14.31 3.11 -18.50
C LEU A 493 13.53 1.95 -19.12
N ALA A 494 14.22 1.09 -19.88
CA ALA A 494 13.64 -0.19 -20.29
C ALA A 494 13.33 -1.05 -19.05
N LEU A 495 12.28 -1.87 -19.13
CA LEU A 495 11.90 -2.84 -18.11
C LEU A 495 11.67 -4.21 -18.76
N ALA A 496 11.54 -5.26 -17.95
CA ALA A 496 11.31 -6.63 -18.43
C ALA A 496 10.24 -6.73 -19.53
N MET A 497 10.57 -7.44 -20.60
CA MET A 497 9.68 -7.77 -21.72
C MET A 497 9.60 -9.29 -21.88
N GLU A 498 8.49 -9.79 -22.39
CA GLU A 498 8.32 -11.19 -22.75
C GLU A 498 8.58 -11.43 -24.25
N ARG A 499 9.12 -12.60 -24.60
CA ARG A 499 9.25 -13.04 -25.99
C ARG A 499 7.96 -13.67 -26.44
N THR A 500 7.34 -13.10 -27.47
CA THR A 500 6.05 -13.53 -28.02
C THR A 500 6.14 -13.73 -29.54
N MET A 501 5.04 -14.19 -30.15
CA MET A 501 4.90 -14.39 -31.59
C MET A 501 3.89 -13.39 -32.16
N THR A 502 4.22 -12.75 -33.28
CA THR A 502 3.27 -11.92 -34.03
C THR A 502 2.16 -12.78 -34.66
N GLY A 503 1.08 -12.15 -35.12
CA GLY A 503 0.08 -12.81 -35.95
C GLY A 503 0.60 -13.34 -37.30
N SER A 504 1.79 -12.92 -37.73
CA SER A 504 2.52 -13.46 -38.89
C SER A 504 3.44 -14.65 -38.55
N GLY A 505 3.58 -15.02 -37.27
CA GLY A 505 4.46 -16.09 -36.82
C GLY A 505 5.93 -15.69 -36.64
N GLU A 506 6.23 -14.39 -36.57
CA GLU A 506 7.57 -13.87 -36.31
C GLU A 506 7.81 -13.69 -34.80
N LYS A 507 9.05 -13.89 -34.35
CA LYS A 507 9.44 -13.65 -32.95
C LYS A 507 9.59 -12.16 -32.68
N THR A 508 8.92 -11.66 -31.64
CA THR A 508 9.02 -10.26 -31.19
C THR A 508 9.01 -10.17 -29.66
N LEU A 509 9.14 -8.96 -29.14
CA LEU A 509 8.99 -8.64 -27.72
C LEU A 509 7.64 -7.95 -27.47
N ALA A 510 7.03 -8.22 -26.32
CA ALA A 510 5.89 -7.50 -25.78
C ALA A 510 6.22 -6.97 -24.38
N GLY A 511 5.63 -5.82 -24.00
CA GLY A 511 5.85 -5.22 -22.69
C GLY A 511 5.10 -6.00 -21.63
N ILE A 512 5.81 -6.47 -20.59
CA ILE A 512 5.12 -6.99 -19.41
C ILE A 512 4.34 -5.82 -18.78
N PRO A 513 3.06 -6.00 -18.43
CA PRO A 513 2.23 -4.91 -17.90
C PRO A 513 2.48 -4.70 -16.41
N PHE A 514 2.61 -3.43 -16.02
CA PHE A 514 2.70 -2.97 -14.63
C PHE A 514 1.70 -1.85 -14.37
N ILE A 515 1.58 -1.43 -13.10
CA ILE A 515 0.61 -0.41 -12.68
C ILE A 515 1.39 0.78 -12.09
N VAL A 516 1.00 2.00 -12.48
CA VAL A 516 1.58 3.25 -11.94
C VAL A 516 0.80 3.75 -10.70
N PRO A 517 1.40 4.57 -9.82
CA PRO A 517 0.68 5.15 -8.68
C PRO A 517 -0.51 6.03 -9.08
N GLY A 518 -0.40 6.77 -10.20
CA GLY A 518 -1.48 7.57 -10.79
C GLY A 518 -1.13 9.05 -10.96
N ALA A 519 -2.13 9.86 -11.34
CA ALA A 519 -1.99 11.29 -11.62
C ALA A 519 -0.79 11.63 -12.54
N ARG A 520 0.25 12.28 -12.01
CA ARG A 520 1.47 12.71 -12.75
C ARG A 520 2.54 11.63 -12.92
N PHE A 521 2.33 10.44 -12.34
CA PHE A 521 3.32 9.36 -12.32
C PHE A 521 3.06 8.37 -13.46
N ASN A 522 4.00 8.28 -14.40
CA ASN A 522 3.97 7.33 -15.54
C ASN A 522 4.96 6.17 -15.37
N GLU A 523 5.74 6.18 -14.30
CA GLU A 523 6.83 5.24 -14.04
C GLU A 523 6.35 4.06 -13.18
N LEU A 524 7.06 2.93 -13.27
CA LEU A 524 7.04 1.95 -12.19
C LEU A 524 7.69 2.60 -10.96
N TYR A 525 7.07 2.48 -9.78
CA TYR A 525 7.61 2.91 -8.48
C TYR A 525 7.74 1.67 -7.58
N ASN A 526 8.78 1.59 -6.75
CA ASN A 526 9.11 0.40 -5.97
C ASN A 526 8.04 0.08 -4.90
N TRP A 527 8.01 0.83 -3.81
CA TRP A 527 7.19 0.46 -2.65
C TRP A 527 5.68 0.61 -2.90
N ASP A 528 5.27 1.56 -3.77
CA ASP A 528 3.89 1.70 -4.26
C ASP A 528 3.40 0.40 -4.89
N SER A 529 4.24 -0.24 -5.72
CA SER A 529 3.86 -1.46 -6.45
C SER A 529 3.69 -2.68 -5.56
N TYR A 530 4.30 -2.71 -4.36
CA TYR A 530 3.96 -3.72 -3.36
C TYR A 530 2.50 -3.59 -2.93
N PHE A 531 2.08 -2.40 -2.47
CA PHE A 531 0.70 -2.19 -2.02
C PHE A 531 -0.30 -2.37 -3.15
N ILE A 532 0.01 -1.86 -4.35
CA ILE A 532 -0.79 -2.08 -5.56
C ILE A 532 -0.93 -3.58 -5.84
N ALA A 533 0.15 -4.36 -5.80
CA ALA A 533 0.10 -5.80 -6.01
C ALA A 533 -0.74 -6.53 -4.95
N LEU A 534 -0.70 -6.13 -3.67
CA LEU A 534 -1.64 -6.64 -2.66
C LEU A 534 -3.10 -6.39 -3.05
N GLY A 535 -3.41 -5.19 -3.58
CA GLY A 535 -4.73 -4.86 -4.12
C GLY A 535 -5.12 -5.74 -5.32
N LEU A 536 -4.19 -5.96 -6.25
CA LEU A 536 -4.38 -6.85 -7.41
C LEU A 536 -4.59 -8.31 -6.98
N LEU A 537 -3.89 -8.81 -5.95
CA LEU A 537 -4.06 -10.17 -5.42
C LEU A 537 -5.40 -10.37 -4.69
N VAL A 538 -5.96 -9.32 -4.06
CA VAL A 538 -7.33 -9.32 -3.50
C VAL A 538 -8.40 -9.24 -4.61
N ASP A 539 -8.03 -8.71 -5.77
CA ASP A 539 -8.88 -8.58 -6.95
C ASP A 539 -8.63 -9.69 -8.00
N ASP A 540 -7.89 -10.75 -7.62
CA ASP A 540 -7.51 -11.95 -8.40
C ASP A 540 -6.67 -11.73 -9.68
N ASP A 541 -6.07 -10.54 -9.85
CA ASP A 541 -5.23 -10.15 -10.98
C ASP A 541 -3.74 -10.56 -10.80
N VAL A 542 -3.55 -11.86 -10.52
CA VAL A 542 -2.24 -12.45 -10.13
C VAL A 542 -1.14 -12.23 -11.19
N LEU A 543 -1.51 -12.16 -12.47
CA LEU A 543 -0.54 -11.98 -13.56
C LEU A 543 0.09 -10.59 -13.58
N LYS A 544 -0.64 -9.52 -13.23
CA LYS A 544 -0.04 -8.17 -13.12
C LYS A 544 0.81 -8.03 -11.86
N ALA A 545 0.37 -8.63 -10.75
CA ALA A 545 1.19 -8.72 -9.54
C ALA A 545 2.51 -9.48 -9.80
N ARG A 546 2.48 -10.54 -10.61
CA ARG A 546 3.68 -11.23 -11.11
C ARG A 546 4.55 -10.35 -12.03
N GLY A 547 3.94 -9.55 -12.91
CA GLY A 547 4.67 -8.66 -13.82
C GLY A 547 5.58 -7.68 -13.08
N ILE A 548 5.08 -7.07 -12.00
CA ILE A 548 5.84 -6.19 -11.09
C ILE A 548 7.12 -6.89 -10.58
N VAL A 549 7.04 -8.15 -10.17
CA VAL A 549 8.20 -8.93 -9.69
C VAL A 549 9.22 -9.21 -10.81
N GLU A 550 8.76 -9.51 -12.03
CA GLU A 550 9.65 -9.70 -13.19
C GLU A 550 10.40 -8.39 -13.53
N HIS A 551 9.74 -7.23 -13.42
CA HIS A 551 10.39 -5.92 -13.56
C HIS A 551 11.40 -5.64 -12.45
N PHE A 552 11.08 -5.90 -11.18
CA PHE A 552 12.02 -5.71 -10.06
C PHE A 552 13.25 -6.62 -10.16
N ALA A 553 13.08 -7.87 -10.58
CA ALA A 553 14.20 -8.76 -10.89
C ALA A 553 15.08 -8.20 -12.02
N PHE A 554 14.47 -7.59 -13.04
CA PHE A 554 15.19 -6.91 -14.13
C PHE A 554 15.94 -5.65 -13.65
N GLU A 555 15.32 -4.79 -12.81
CA GLU A 555 16.00 -3.62 -12.25
C GLU A 555 17.20 -4.01 -11.37
N ILE A 556 17.07 -5.04 -10.52
CA ILE A 556 18.20 -5.56 -9.73
C ILE A 556 19.30 -6.19 -10.62
N ARG A 557 18.91 -6.84 -11.74
CA ARG A 557 19.86 -7.41 -12.70
C ARG A 557 20.68 -6.33 -13.41
N HIS A 558 20.02 -5.32 -13.98
CA HIS A 558 20.63 -4.35 -14.90
C HIS A 558 20.96 -2.98 -14.28
N TYR A 559 20.30 -2.58 -13.20
CA TYR A 559 20.51 -1.31 -12.48
C TYR A 559 21.01 -1.51 -11.03
N GLY A 560 21.20 -2.77 -10.61
CA GLY A 560 21.81 -3.19 -9.35
C GLY A 560 20.93 -3.06 -8.10
N LYS A 561 19.73 -2.48 -8.23
CA LYS A 561 18.76 -2.22 -7.14
C LYS A 561 17.37 -2.06 -7.75
N ILE A 562 16.30 -2.23 -6.97
CA ILE A 562 14.99 -1.71 -7.36
C ILE A 562 15.03 -0.18 -7.25
N LEU A 563 14.58 0.54 -8.27
CA LEU A 563 14.72 1.98 -8.37
C LEU A 563 13.60 2.73 -7.66
N ASN A 564 13.85 4.00 -7.30
CA ASN A 564 12.81 4.93 -6.83
C ASN A 564 11.65 4.98 -7.83
N GLY A 565 12.00 5.00 -9.12
CA GLY A 565 11.16 4.54 -10.21
C GLY A 565 11.94 4.40 -11.53
N SER A 566 11.27 4.02 -12.61
CA SER A 566 11.92 3.65 -13.90
C SER A 566 12.36 4.84 -14.80
N ARG A 567 13.06 5.85 -14.25
CA ARG A 567 13.65 7.01 -14.99
C ARG A 567 15.15 7.16 -14.76
N SER A 568 15.86 7.74 -15.71
CA SER A 568 17.32 7.94 -15.64
C SER A 568 17.80 8.67 -14.38
N TYR A 569 17.11 9.73 -13.96
CA TYR A 569 17.43 10.51 -12.75
C TYR A 569 17.20 9.75 -11.42
N TYR A 570 16.62 8.55 -11.46
CA TYR A 570 16.43 7.68 -10.30
C TYR A 570 17.47 6.54 -10.20
N LEU A 571 18.38 6.36 -11.16
CA LEU A 571 19.34 5.24 -11.20
C LEU A 571 20.22 5.08 -9.94
N CYS A 572 20.51 6.18 -9.22
CA CYS A 572 21.28 6.18 -7.97
C CYS A 572 20.44 6.01 -6.68
N ARG A 573 19.12 5.89 -6.78
CA ARG A 573 18.19 5.95 -5.63
C ARG A 573 17.19 4.80 -5.66
N SER A 574 17.00 4.14 -4.52
CA SER A 574 16.02 3.08 -4.33
C SER A 574 14.74 3.60 -3.63
N GLN A 575 14.02 2.71 -2.97
CA GLN A 575 12.85 2.97 -2.11
C GLN A 575 12.74 1.82 -1.08
N PRO A 576 11.80 1.86 -0.10
CA PRO A 576 11.67 0.80 0.91
C PRO A 576 11.50 -0.61 0.30
N PRO A 577 12.36 -1.60 0.64
CA PRO A 577 12.41 -2.89 -0.07
C PRO A 577 11.33 -3.90 0.37
N PHE A 578 10.51 -4.38 -0.58
CA PHE A 578 9.40 -5.32 -0.34
C PHE A 578 9.42 -6.60 -1.22
N LEU A 579 10.46 -6.85 -2.02
CA LEU A 579 10.47 -7.88 -3.07
C LEU A 579 10.20 -9.30 -2.57
N THR A 580 10.74 -9.66 -1.40
CA THR A 580 10.63 -11.03 -0.85
C THR A 580 9.19 -11.38 -0.48
N ASP A 581 8.53 -10.54 0.31
CA ASP A 581 7.12 -10.72 0.69
C ASP A 581 6.21 -10.68 -0.55
N LEU A 582 6.48 -9.77 -1.49
CA LEU A 582 5.75 -9.68 -2.75
C LEU A 582 5.85 -10.98 -3.57
N ALA A 583 7.07 -11.49 -3.78
CA ALA A 583 7.29 -12.70 -4.57
C ALA A 583 6.67 -13.93 -3.90
N MET A 584 6.75 -14.04 -2.57
CA MET A 584 6.13 -15.11 -1.80
C MET A 584 4.60 -15.05 -1.83
N GLN A 585 3.99 -13.86 -1.70
CA GLN A 585 2.53 -13.70 -1.79
C GLN A 585 2.00 -13.99 -3.19
N VAL A 586 2.71 -13.58 -4.25
CA VAL A 586 2.37 -13.95 -5.63
C VAL A 586 2.53 -15.47 -5.84
N TYR A 587 3.61 -16.09 -5.34
CA TYR A 587 3.80 -17.54 -5.43
C TYR A 587 2.65 -18.32 -4.80
N ALA A 588 2.20 -17.92 -3.61
CA ALA A 588 1.08 -18.53 -2.89
C ALA A 588 -0.30 -18.38 -3.58
N ARG A 589 -0.39 -17.57 -4.66
CA ARG A 589 -1.57 -17.44 -5.52
C ARG A 589 -1.39 -18.13 -6.87
N LEU A 590 -0.21 -18.68 -7.18
CA LEU A 590 0.10 -19.43 -8.39
C LEU A 590 0.01 -20.95 -8.14
N GLU A 591 -0.10 -21.74 -9.21
CA GLU A 591 0.05 -23.20 -9.12
C GLU A 591 1.49 -23.57 -8.73
N HIS A 592 1.66 -24.45 -7.74
CA HIS A 592 2.98 -24.92 -7.28
C HIS A 592 3.60 -25.95 -8.24
N ASN A 593 3.83 -25.55 -9.49
CA ASN A 593 4.49 -26.33 -10.53
C ASN A 593 5.98 -25.93 -10.69
N ALA A 594 6.74 -26.70 -11.47
CA ALA A 594 8.19 -26.49 -11.64
C ALA A 594 8.54 -25.12 -12.24
N ALA A 595 7.75 -24.60 -13.18
CA ALA A 595 7.99 -23.29 -13.81
C ALA A 595 7.78 -22.15 -12.81
N ASN A 596 6.77 -22.25 -11.95
CA ASN A 596 6.52 -21.25 -10.91
C ASN A 596 7.52 -21.36 -9.74
N LYS A 597 8.01 -22.58 -9.39
CA LYS A 597 9.13 -22.76 -8.44
C LYS A 597 10.42 -22.12 -8.99
N GLU A 598 10.70 -22.24 -10.29
CA GLU A 598 11.85 -21.54 -10.91
C GLU A 598 11.64 -20.02 -11.01
N TRP A 599 10.43 -19.54 -11.32
CA TRP A 599 10.10 -18.12 -11.26
C TRP A 599 10.40 -17.51 -9.89
N LEU A 600 9.96 -18.16 -8.81
CA LEU A 600 10.28 -17.71 -7.45
C LEU A 600 11.79 -17.77 -7.18
N ARG A 601 12.49 -18.82 -7.66
CA ARG A 601 13.95 -18.93 -7.51
C ARG A 601 14.67 -17.70 -8.11
N ARG A 602 14.26 -17.23 -9.29
CA ARG A 602 14.79 -15.99 -9.89
C ARG A 602 14.50 -14.75 -9.06
N ALA A 603 13.28 -14.62 -8.51
CA ALA A 603 12.93 -13.48 -7.65
C ALA A 603 13.73 -13.47 -6.33
N ILE A 604 13.92 -14.63 -5.69
CA ILE A 604 14.70 -14.77 -4.46
C ILE A 604 16.20 -14.56 -4.73
N LYS A 605 16.75 -15.03 -5.86
CA LYS A 605 18.12 -14.70 -6.31
C LYS A 605 18.33 -13.19 -6.41
N ALA A 606 17.39 -12.47 -7.05
CA ALA A 606 17.44 -11.01 -7.14
C ALA A 606 17.37 -10.35 -5.76
N ALA A 607 16.44 -10.76 -4.89
CA ALA A 607 16.34 -10.21 -3.53
C ALA A 607 17.61 -10.43 -2.68
N ILE A 608 18.29 -11.58 -2.83
CA ILE A 608 19.57 -11.86 -2.16
C ILE A 608 20.68 -10.94 -2.69
N LYS A 609 20.74 -10.74 -4.02
CA LYS A 609 21.67 -9.77 -4.64
C LYS A 609 21.42 -8.37 -4.09
N GLU A 610 20.18 -7.88 -4.12
CA GLU A 610 19.80 -6.56 -3.60
C GLU A 610 20.18 -6.38 -2.12
N TYR A 611 19.84 -7.36 -1.27
CA TYR A 611 20.20 -7.35 0.15
C TYR A 611 21.71 -7.16 0.35
N HIS A 612 22.55 -7.88 -0.40
CA HIS A 612 24.00 -7.81 -0.24
C HIS A 612 24.65 -6.58 -0.91
N VAL A 613 24.26 -6.21 -2.13
CA VAL A 613 24.94 -5.16 -2.91
C VAL A 613 24.37 -3.76 -2.70
N VAL A 614 23.18 -3.63 -2.11
CA VAL A 614 22.53 -2.34 -1.82
C VAL A 614 22.43 -2.09 -0.32
N TRP A 615 21.70 -2.95 0.39
CA TRP A 615 21.24 -2.65 1.75
C TRP A 615 22.25 -3.00 2.83
N MET A 616 23.04 -4.05 2.61
CA MET A 616 24.17 -4.46 3.47
C MET A 616 25.54 -4.09 2.87
N ALA A 617 25.57 -3.19 1.89
CA ALA A 617 26.77 -2.57 1.36
C ALA A 617 26.98 -1.17 1.95
N ALA A 618 28.23 -0.70 1.94
CA ALA A 618 28.51 0.73 2.13
C ALA A 618 27.98 1.51 0.90
N PRO A 619 27.46 2.74 1.07
CA PRO A 619 27.44 3.53 2.30
C PRO A 619 26.19 3.31 3.19
N ARG A 620 25.22 2.51 2.76
CA ARG A 620 23.92 2.31 3.45
C ARG A 620 24.09 1.58 4.79
N LEU A 621 24.86 0.49 4.81
CA LEU A 621 25.25 -0.20 6.05
C LEU A 621 26.13 0.69 6.93
N ASP A 622 25.78 0.83 8.21
CA ASP A 622 26.68 1.36 9.23
C ASP A 622 27.50 0.22 9.87
N PRO A 623 28.84 0.23 9.80
CA PRO A 623 29.67 -0.87 10.31
C PRO A 623 29.67 -0.97 11.84
N LYS A 624 29.40 0.12 12.58
CA LYS A 624 29.38 0.10 14.05
C LYS A 624 28.16 -0.66 14.57
N THR A 625 26.97 -0.20 14.20
CA THR A 625 25.70 -0.80 14.62
C THR A 625 25.41 -2.11 13.90
N GLY A 626 25.83 -2.26 12.65
CA GLY A 626 25.41 -3.35 11.77
C GLY A 626 23.98 -3.18 11.23
N LEU A 627 23.37 -1.99 11.41
CA LEU A 627 22.07 -1.63 10.85
C LEU A 627 22.23 -0.83 9.56
N SER A 628 21.19 -0.84 8.72
CA SER A 628 21.18 -0.15 7.43
C SER A 628 20.45 1.19 7.51
N ARG A 629 20.81 2.10 6.61
CA ARG A 629 20.31 3.47 6.50
C ARG A 629 19.92 3.77 5.06
N TYR A 630 18.94 4.64 4.83
CA TYR A 630 18.71 5.23 3.52
C TYR A 630 19.85 6.21 3.22
N ARG A 631 20.71 5.91 2.23
CA ARG A 631 21.92 6.69 1.96
C ARG A 631 22.37 6.52 0.49
N PRO A 632 21.67 7.18 -0.46
CA PRO A 632 21.93 7.03 -1.89
C PRO A 632 23.16 7.80 -2.39
N ASP A 633 23.76 7.22 -3.42
CA ASP A 633 25.09 7.54 -3.95
C ASP A 633 25.09 8.73 -4.94
N GLY A 634 23.92 9.27 -5.28
CA GLY A 634 23.74 10.30 -6.30
C GLY A 634 24.45 11.63 -5.98
N LYS A 635 24.73 12.42 -7.02
CA LYS A 635 25.46 13.70 -6.94
C LYS A 635 24.66 14.89 -7.48
N GLY A 636 25.04 16.09 -7.06
CA GLY A 636 24.40 17.35 -7.47
C GLY A 636 22.96 17.53 -6.99
N ILE A 637 22.26 18.45 -7.63
CA ILE A 637 20.87 18.83 -7.31
C ILE A 637 19.87 17.88 -8.01
N PRO A 638 18.87 17.31 -7.30
CA PRO A 638 17.84 16.45 -7.90
C PRO A 638 17.02 17.16 -9.00
N PRO A 639 17.10 16.73 -10.28
CA PRO A 639 16.52 17.44 -11.43
C PRO A 639 15.00 17.27 -11.57
N GLU A 640 14.39 16.30 -10.88
CA GLU A 640 12.96 16.01 -10.93
C GLU A 640 12.09 16.97 -10.07
N THR A 641 12.74 17.86 -9.33
CA THR A 641 12.09 18.79 -8.40
C THR A 641 11.62 20.06 -9.12
N GLU A 642 10.73 20.82 -8.47
CA GLU A 642 10.29 22.10 -9.05
C GLU A 642 11.44 23.10 -9.09
N ALA A 643 11.57 23.87 -10.17
CA ALA A 643 12.69 24.82 -10.35
C ALA A 643 12.85 25.84 -9.20
N SER A 644 11.78 26.15 -8.47
CA SER A 644 11.79 27.02 -7.28
C SER A 644 12.07 26.29 -5.96
N HIS A 645 11.98 24.96 -5.90
CA HIS A 645 12.00 24.14 -4.69
C HIS A 645 13.22 24.42 -3.80
N PHE A 646 14.43 24.24 -4.35
CA PHE A 646 15.68 24.49 -3.64
C PHE A 646 16.15 25.96 -3.68
N THR A 647 15.45 26.88 -4.35
CA THR A 647 15.91 28.28 -4.51
C THR A 647 16.17 28.96 -3.17
N HIS A 648 15.35 28.69 -2.17
CA HIS A 648 15.50 29.26 -0.82
C HIS A 648 16.74 28.74 -0.08
N VAL A 649 17.14 27.48 -0.30
CA VAL A 649 18.36 26.87 0.26
C VAL A 649 19.61 27.40 -0.46
N LEU A 650 19.53 27.59 -1.77
CA LEU A 650 20.65 27.96 -2.64
C LEU A 650 20.95 29.46 -2.64
N GLN A 651 19.94 30.32 -2.40
CA GLN A 651 20.09 31.78 -2.47
C GLN A 651 21.17 32.36 -1.52
N PRO A 652 21.36 31.88 -0.28
CA PRO A 652 22.49 32.29 0.57
C PRO A 652 23.86 31.98 -0.06
N TYR A 653 24.06 30.78 -0.60
CA TYR A 653 25.32 30.37 -1.23
C TYR A 653 25.58 31.10 -2.56
N ALA A 654 24.54 31.30 -3.38
CA ALA A 654 24.64 32.11 -4.59
C ALA A 654 25.04 33.56 -4.27
N LYS A 655 24.45 34.15 -3.22
CA LYS A 655 24.78 35.50 -2.73
C LYS A 655 26.20 35.57 -2.14
N LYS A 656 26.64 34.56 -1.38
CA LYS A 656 28.02 34.39 -0.88
C LYS A 656 29.04 34.42 -2.03
N ASN A 657 28.69 33.78 -3.16
CA ASN A 657 29.52 33.70 -4.37
C ASN A 657 29.29 34.86 -5.38
N GLY A 658 28.41 35.83 -5.08
CA GLY A 658 28.16 37.00 -5.94
C GLY A 658 27.50 36.72 -7.30
N ILE A 659 26.85 35.56 -7.47
CA ILE A 659 26.28 35.10 -8.75
C ILE A 659 24.77 34.84 -8.65
N SER A 660 24.07 34.67 -9.79
CA SER A 660 22.66 34.30 -9.76
C SER A 660 22.47 32.85 -9.31
N VAL A 661 21.29 32.52 -8.77
CA VAL A 661 20.96 31.14 -8.35
C VAL A 661 21.07 30.16 -9.51
N ASN A 662 20.68 30.57 -10.73
CA ASN A 662 20.78 29.72 -11.92
C ASN A 662 22.23 29.48 -12.35
N ASP A 663 23.13 30.43 -12.13
CA ASP A 663 24.57 30.26 -12.40
C ASP A 663 25.24 29.42 -11.32
N TYR A 664 24.84 29.61 -10.06
CA TYR A 664 25.26 28.78 -8.94
C TYR A 664 24.85 27.32 -9.15
N ILE A 665 23.59 27.05 -9.54
CA ILE A 665 23.10 25.70 -9.86
C ILE A 665 23.99 25.02 -10.92
N ARG A 666 24.35 25.73 -12.00
CA ARG A 666 25.21 25.17 -13.05
C ARG A 666 26.63 24.90 -12.53
N LYS A 667 27.23 25.84 -11.81
CA LYS A 667 28.60 25.73 -11.25
C LYS A 667 28.73 24.66 -10.16
N TYR A 668 27.72 24.51 -9.31
CA TYR A 668 27.68 23.45 -8.31
C TYR A 668 27.48 22.08 -8.97
N ASN A 669 26.57 21.96 -9.95
CA ASN A 669 26.40 20.71 -10.71
C ASN A 669 27.59 20.35 -11.61
N SER A 670 28.42 21.31 -12.05
CA SER A 670 29.66 21.05 -12.82
C SER A 670 30.88 20.74 -11.95
N GLY A 671 30.80 20.91 -10.64
CA GLY A 671 31.96 20.80 -9.73
C GLY A 671 32.89 22.02 -9.74
N GLU A 672 32.48 23.15 -10.33
CA GLU A 672 33.20 24.43 -10.22
C GLU A 672 33.06 25.10 -8.85
N ILE A 673 32.06 24.68 -8.05
CA ILE A 673 31.85 25.12 -6.67
C ILE A 673 31.63 23.87 -5.80
N GLU A 674 32.53 23.65 -4.83
CA GLU A 674 32.40 22.63 -3.78
C GLU A 674 31.97 23.32 -2.48
N GLU A 675 30.84 22.91 -1.90
CA GLU A 675 30.30 23.43 -0.63
C GLU A 675 29.78 22.24 0.21
N PRO A 676 30.61 21.62 1.06
CA PRO A 676 30.28 20.35 1.72
C PRO A 676 29.03 20.35 2.61
N GLU A 677 28.63 21.51 3.14
CA GLU A 677 27.36 21.69 3.88
C GLU A 677 26.14 21.46 2.96
N LEU A 678 26.25 21.86 1.69
CA LEU A 678 25.22 21.68 0.67
C LEU A 678 25.22 20.25 0.12
N ASP A 679 26.40 19.61 0.02
CA ASP A 679 26.52 18.19 -0.33
C ASP A 679 25.84 17.30 0.73
N ALA A 680 26.05 17.62 2.01
CA ALA A 680 25.38 16.96 3.13
C ALA A 680 23.85 17.19 3.07
N PHE A 681 23.39 18.44 2.85
CA PHE A 681 21.98 18.74 2.67
C PHE A 681 21.34 17.87 1.56
N PHE A 682 21.94 17.82 0.36
CA PHE A 682 21.38 17.03 -0.73
C PHE A 682 21.53 15.51 -0.52
N LEU A 683 22.51 15.05 0.26
CA LEU A 683 22.58 13.65 0.70
C LEU A 683 21.40 13.31 1.62
N HIS A 684 21.04 14.20 2.56
CA HIS A 684 19.85 14.01 3.40
C HIS A 684 18.56 14.10 2.57
N ASP A 685 18.39 15.06 1.64
CA ASP A 685 17.23 15.13 0.74
C ASP A 685 17.04 13.83 -0.08
N ARG A 686 18.10 13.35 -0.74
CA ARG A 686 18.03 12.10 -1.50
C ARG A 686 17.74 10.89 -0.60
N ALA A 687 18.26 10.87 0.63
CA ALA A 687 17.93 9.84 1.61
C ALA A 687 16.45 9.89 2.07
N VAL A 688 15.88 11.08 2.27
CA VAL A 688 14.45 11.24 2.56
C VAL A 688 13.61 10.67 1.40
N ARG A 689 13.99 10.95 0.14
CA ARG A 689 13.32 10.38 -1.06
C ARG A 689 13.52 8.87 -1.20
N GLU A 690 14.64 8.32 -0.75
CA GLU A 690 14.89 6.87 -0.71
C GLU A 690 14.09 6.18 0.41
N SER A 691 13.67 6.91 1.46
CA SER A 691 12.77 6.39 2.50
C SER A 691 11.29 6.32 2.07
N GLY A 692 10.92 6.93 0.94
CA GLY A 692 9.53 7.13 0.50
C GLY A 692 8.73 8.18 1.30
N HIS A 693 9.31 8.73 2.38
CA HIS A 693 8.65 9.70 3.26
C HIS A 693 9.07 11.15 2.95
N ASP A 694 9.23 11.54 1.67
CA ASP A 694 9.46 12.93 1.26
C ASP A 694 8.18 13.79 1.35
N THR A 695 8.04 14.73 2.29
CA THR A 695 8.92 15.05 3.43
C THR A 695 8.26 14.88 4.81
N SER A 696 9.11 14.70 5.84
CA SER A 696 8.74 14.66 7.27
C SER A 696 9.87 15.20 8.14
N TYR A 697 9.52 15.92 9.22
CA TYR A 697 10.43 16.38 10.28
C TYR A 697 11.16 15.25 11.02
N ARG A 698 10.66 14.01 10.91
CA ARG A 698 11.36 12.80 11.35
C ARG A 698 12.72 12.63 10.67
N LEU A 699 12.84 13.03 9.41
CA LEU A 699 13.96 12.68 8.52
C LEU A 699 14.70 13.90 7.95
N GLU A 700 14.02 15.05 7.83
CA GLU A 700 14.59 16.30 7.30
C GLU A 700 15.93 16.68 7.95
N GLY A 701 16.92 16.99 7.12
CA GLY A 701 18.28 17.35 7.55
C GLY A 701 19.08 16.27 8.32
N LYS A 702 18.58 15.03 8.42
CA LYS A 702 19.27 13.95 9.19
C LYS A 702 19.15 12.52 8.64
N CYS A 703 18.25 12.27 7.68
CA CYS A 703 17.87 10.92 7.20
C CYS A 703 19.06 9.99 6.91
N ALA A 704 20.06 10.47 6.17
CA ALA A 704 21.24 9.70 5.79
C ALA A 704 22.05 9.10 6.95
N ASP A 705 21.92 9.63 8.16
CA ASP A 705 22.62 9.14 9.37
C ASP A 705 21.72 8.26 10.25
N LEU A 706 20.43 8.12 9.94
CA LEU A 706 19.48 7.34 10.72
C LEU A 706 19.46 5.88 10.29
N ALA A 707 19.79 4.99 11.23
CA ALA A 707 19.36 3.60 11.16
C ALA A 707 17.88 3.56 11.55
N THR A 708 17.01 3.64 10.54
CA THR A 708 15.57 3.79 10.75
C THR A 708 14.87 2.46 11.06
N ILE A 709 13.79 2.51 11.83
CA ILE A 709 13.04 1.31 12.22
C ILE A 709 12.33 0.63 11.05
N ASP A 710 11.84 1.42 10.08
CA ASP A 710 11.20 0.91 8.86
C ASP A 710 12.15 0.03 8.04
N LEU A 711 13.26 0.58 7.54
CA LEU A 711 14.23 -0.15 6.73
C LEU A 711 14.73 -1.42 7.44
N ASN A 712 15.03 -1.33 8.74
CA ASN A 712 15.55 -2.49 9.47
C ASN A 712 14.46 -3.53 9.81
N ALA A 713 13.18 -3.14 9.88
CA ALA A 713 12.07 -4.09 9.90
C ALA A 713 11.85 -4.77 8.53
N LEU A 714 12.05 -4.06 7.42
CA LEU A 714 11.98 -4.63 6.06
C LEU A 714 13.14 -5.59 5.79
N LEU A 715 14.36 -5.26 6.20
CA LEU A 715 15.52 -6.14 6.05
C LEU A 715 15.44 -7.39 6.93
N PHE A 716 14.84 -7.29 8.14
CA PHE A 716 14.48 -8.47 8.91
C PHE A 716 13.52 -9.38 8.14
N LYS A 717 12.52 -8.78 7.46
CA LYS A 717 11.56 -9.54 6.64
C LYS A 717 12.23 -10.22 5.44
N TYR A 718 13.15 -9.54 4.75
CA TYR A 718 14.00 -10.17 3.72
C TYR A 718 14.76 -11.37 4.30
N GLU A 719 15.38 -11.22 5.48
CA GLU A 719 16.15 -12.30 6.11
C GLU A 719 15.27 -13.51 6.49
N THR A 720 14.05 -13.28 6.99
CA THR A 720 13.11 -14.37 7.28
C THR A 720 12.54 -15.01 6.02
N ASP A 721 12.18 -14.22 5.01
CA ASP A 721 11.53 -14.73 3.80
C ASP A 721 12.49 -15.53 2.92
N VAL A 722 13.75 -15.09 2.80
CA VAL A 722 14.79 -15.85 2.13
C VAL A 722 15.02 -17.18 2.85
N ALA A 723 15.07 -17.18 4.18
CA ALA A 723 15.17 -18.43 4.95
C ALA A 723 13.98 -19.37 4.70
N THR A 724 12.74 -18.86 4.81
CA THR A 724 11.51 -19.62 4.56
C THR A 724 11.45 -20.17 3.13
N ALA A 725 11.78 -19.36 2.12
CA ALA A 725 11.81 -19.82 0.74
C ALA A 725 12.83 -20.94 0.53
N ILE A 726 14.05 -20.79 1.08
CA ILE A 726 15.10 -21.81 1.02
C ILE A 726 14.65 -23.12 1.69
N SER A 727 14.08 -23.07 2.90
CA SER A 727 13.70 -24.29 3.64
C SER A 727 12.40 -24.95 3.18
N GLU A 728 11.37 -24.16 2.84
CA GLU A 728 10.01 -24.68 2.58
C GLU A 728 9.71 -24.85 1.09
N VAL A 729 10.34 -24.05 0.22
CA VAL A 729 10.12 -24.11 -1.24
C VAL A 729 11.31 -24.73 -1.98
N PHE A 730 12.55 -24.57 -1.49
CA PHE A 730 13.76 -25.04 -2.19
C PHE A 730 14.55 -26.14 -1.47
N ASP A 731 14.00 -26.76 -0.43
CA ASP A 731 14.53 -28.00 0.18
C ASP A 731 15.97 -27.86 0.75
N ASP A 732 16.37 -26.64 1.18
CA ASP A 732 17.73 -26.18 1.52
C ASP A 732 18.77 -26.29 0.37
N ASP A 733 18.31 -26.48 -0.87
CA ASP A 733 19.11 -26.51 -2.10
C ASP A 733 18.96 -25.23 -2.92
N PHE A 734 19.76 -24.21 -2.57
CA PHE A 734 19.72 -22.90 -3.23
C PHE A 734 21.12 -22.41 -3.63
N GLU A 735 21.33 -22.25 -4.95
CA GLU A 735 22.57 -21.72 -5.52
C GLU A 735 22.36 -20.34 -6.15
N LEU A 736 23.39 -19.49 -6.03
CA LEU A 736 23.50 -18.21 -6.71
C LEU A 736 24.40 -18.38 -7.94
N ASP A 737 23.98 -17.80 -9.06
CA ASP A 737 24.61 -17.88 -10.38
C ASP A 737 25.30 -16.58 -10.79
N GLU A 738 24.79 -15.41 -10.36
CA GLU A 738 25.52 -14.14 -10.47
C GLU A 738 26.59 -14.03 -9.37
N ASP A 739 27.82 -13.62 -9.75
CA ASP A 739 28.99 -13.53 -8.87
C ASP A 739 29.21 -12.11 -8.30
N PHE A 740 28.92 -11.93 -7.01
CA PHE A 740 29.04 -10.69 -6.26
C PHE A 740 29.58 -10.92 -4.85
N ALA A 741 30.05 -9.86 -4.19
CA ALA A 741 30.55 -9.93 -2.82
C ALA A 741 29.38 -10.12 -1.83
N LEU A 742 29.50 -11.08 -0.92
CA LEU A 742 28.55 -11.26 0.16
C LEU A 742 28.84 -10.28 1.31
N ALA A 743 27.78 -9.69 1.87
CA ALA A 743 27.92 -8.79 3.00
C ALA A 743 28.38 -9.55 4.27
N PRO A 744 29.38 -9.02 5.00
CA PRO A 744 30.07 -9.74 6.06
C PRO A 744 29.15 -10.17 7.20
N PHE A 745 29.49 -11.28 7.85
CA PHE A 745 28.69 -11.86 8.92
C PHE A 745 29.57 -12.51 10.01
N PRO A 746 29.32 -12.25 11.31
CA PRO A 746 28.26 -11.39 11.87
C PRO A 746 28.56 -9.89 11.72
N PHE A 747 27.49 -9.09 11.56
CA PHE A 747 27.59 -7.63 11.43
C PHE A 747 27.37 -6.87 12.75
N GLY A 748 27.93 -5.65 12.83
CA GLY A 748 27.88 -4.77 14.00
C GLY A 748 28.82 -5.18 15.13
N THR A 749 29.38 -4.21 15.85
CA THR A 749 30.52 -4.40 16.77
C THR A 749 30.18 -4.19 18.26
N GLU A 750 29.15 -3.41 18.60
CA GLU A 750 28.92 -2.94 19.98
C GLU A 750 28.05 -3.92 20.83
N VAL A 751 27.09 -4.60 20.21
CA VAL A 751 26.25 -5.64 20.85
C VAL A 751 26.95 -7.00 20.72
N PRO A 752 27.04 -7.83 21.78
CA PRO A 752 27.94 -8.98 21.90
C PRO A 752 28.28 -9.67 20.58
N HIS A 753 29.55 -9.53 20.20
CA HIS A 753 30.10 -9.90 18.91
C HIS A 753 31.15 -10.99 19.13
N GLU A 754 30.82 -12.23 18.78
CA GLU A 754 31.83 -13.28 18.59
C GLU A 754 32.50 -13.01 17.23
N THR A 755 33.80 -12.75 17.26
CA THR A 755 34.58 -12.39 16.06
C THR A 755 34.72 -13.59 15.12
N ALA A 756 33.87 -13.65 14.09
CA ALA A 756 34.17 -14.42 12.89
C ALA A 756 34.96 -13.55 11.89
N HIS A 757 35.69 -14.21 10.99
CA HIS A 757 36.54 -13.52 10.01
C HIS A 757 35.72 -12.64 9.06
N VAL A 758 36.33 -11.55 8.59
CA VAL A 758 35.76 -10.71 7.53
C VAL A 758 35.66 -11.55 6.25
N SER A 759 34.47 -12.07 5.99
CA SER A 759 34.19 -12.97 4.88
C SER A 759 34.29 -12.23 3.55
N GLY A 760 35.45 -12.30 2.90
CA GLY A 760 35.63 -11.96 1.47
C GLY A 760 34.94 -12.97 0.54
N GLU A 761 33.79 -13.51 0.95
CA GLU A 761 33.06 -14.57 0.29
C GLU A 761 32.31 -14.04 -0.93
N ARG A 762 32.26 -14.88 -1.96
CA ARG A 762 31.59 -14.63 -3.23
C ARG A 762 30.32 -15.47 -3.30
N SER A 763 29.25 -14.91 -3.85
CA SER A 763 27.90 -15.51 -3.90
C SER A 763 27.87 -16.91 -4.49
N THR A 764 28.66 -17.16 -5.54
CA THR A 764 28.77 -18.45 -6.25
C THR A 764 29.61 -19.50 -5.51
N GLY A 765 30.36 -19.11 -4.46
CA GLY A 765 31.29 -19.99 -3.74
C GLY A 765 30.64 -20.96 -2.74
N LYS A 766 29.36 -20.77 -2.41
CA LYS A 766 28.66 -21.56 -1.38
C LYS A 766 27.14 -21.56 -1.61
N LYS A 767 26.49 -22.73 -1.46
CA LYS A 767 25.01 -22.83 -1.39
C LYS A 767 24.47 -21.97 -0.25
N GLN A 768 23.38 -21.27 -0.50
CA GLN A 768 22.64 -20.50 0.50
C GLN A 768 21.82 -21.46 1.36
N LYS A 769 21.90 -21.29 2.69
CA LYS A 769 21.19 -22.14 3.66
C LYS A 769 20.23 -21.34 4.52
N ALA A 770 19.06 -21.90 4.83
CA ALA A 770 18.09 -21.26 5.69
C ALA A 770 18.65 -20.94 7.09
N SER A 771 19.57 -21.78 7.61
CA SER A 771 20.28 -21.55 8.88
C SER A 771 20.98 -20.20 8.96
N ASP A 772 21.64 -19.81 7.88
CA ASP A 772 22.55 -18.66 7.84
C ASP A 772 21.72 -17.36 7.78
N TRP A 773 20.59 -17.40 7.06
CA TRP A 773 19.61 -16.33 7.01
C TRP A 773 18.80 -16.19 8.31
N ILE A 774 18.51 -17.30 9.02
CA ILE A 774 17.90 -17.27 10.36
C ILE A 774 18.80 -16.59 11.40
N GLU A 775 20.13 -16.82 11.39
CA GLU A 775 21.01 -16.08 12.31
C GLU A 775 21.21 -14.62 11.87
N ARG A 776 21.14 -14.29 10.57
CA ARG A 776 21.08 -12.88 10.10
C ARG A 776 19.86 -12.16 10.69
N ALA A 777 18.67 -12.72 10.55
CA ALA A 777 17.43 -12.20 11.16
C ALA A 777 17.55 -12.09 12.69
N ARG A 778 18.09 -13.13 13.35
CA ARG A 778 18.30 -13.15 14.82
C ARG A 778 19.29 -12.07 15.27
N ARG A 779 20.37 -11.82 14.52
CA ARG A 779 21.32 -10.74 14.77
C ARG A 779 20.65 -9.38 14.58
N ARG A 780 19.93 -9.14 13.48
CA ARG A 780 19.23 -7.86 13.25
C ARG A 780 18.22 -7.57 14.35
N LYS A 781 17.40 -8.55 14.76
CA LYS A 781 16.45 -8.38 15.87
C LYS A 781 17.14 -7.92 17.16
N LYS A 782 18.23 -8.58 17.57
CA LYS A 782 19.04 -8.20 18.74
C LYS A 782 19.57 -6.75 18.66
N LEU A 783 19.95 -6.29 17.46
CA LEU A 783 20.45 -4.93 17.24
C LEU A 783 19.31 -3.89 17.27
N VAL A 784 18.17 -4.17 16.64
CA VAL A 784 16.99 -3.29 16.68
C VAL A 784 16.39 -3.21 18.10
N ASP A 785 16.34 -4.32 18.84
CA ASP A 785 15.95 -4.33 20.26
C ASP A 785 16.90 -3.50 21.15
N HIS A 786 18.15 -3.29 20.73
CA HIS A 786 19.15 -2.51 21.47
C HIS A 786 19.14 -1.02 21.10
N TYR A 787 19.19 -0.69 19.82
CA TYR A 787 19.30 0.71 19.36
C TYR A 787 17.96 1.41 19.17
N CYS A 788 16.90 0.69 18.75
CA CYS A 788 15.64 1.30 18.33
C CYS A 788 14.50 1.15 19.36
N TRP A 789 14.42 0.04 20.10
CA TRP A 789 13.36 -0.14 21.09
C TRP A 789 13.52 0.81 22.29
N ASN A 790 12.40 1.30 22.82
CA ASN A 790 12.36 2.11 24.03
C ASN A 790 11.26 1.62 24.98
N GLU A 791 11.64 0.82 25.98
CA GLU A 791 10.73 0.19 26.96
C GLU A 791 9.84 1.20 27.71
N GLY A 792 10.41 2.36 28.05
CA GLY A 792 9.73 3.44 28.77
C GLY A 792 8.54 3.98 27.98
N LYS A 793 8.79 4.46 26.76
CA LYS A 793 7.75 4.92 25.82
C LYS A 793 6.90 3.77 25.27
N GLY A 794 7.41 2.54 25.21
CA GLY A 794 6.74 1.36 24.67
C GLY A 794 6.60 1.34 23.15
N MET A 795 7.63 1.84 22.45
CA MET A 795 7.65 1.98 21.00
C MET A 795 9.08 1.94 20.46
N PHE A 796 9.23 1.81 19.15
CA PHE A 796 10.49 1.86 18.45
C PHE A 796 10.75 3.26 17.87
N PHE A 797 12.00 3.70 17.93
CA PHE A 797 12.52 4.96 17.39
C PHE A 797 13.67 4.71 16.42
N ASP A 798 14.02 5.72 15.63
CA ASP A 798 15.20 5.67 14.77
C ASP A 798 16.48 5.94 15.57
N TYR A 799 17.59 5.30 15.21
CA TYR A 799 18.88 5.51 15.85
C TYR A 799 19.83 6.33 14.97
N ASN A 800 20.31 7.45 15.49
CA ASN A 800 21.26 8.31 14.77
C ASN A 800 22.68 7.74 14.92
N THR A 801 23.21 7.18 13.84
CA THR A 801 24.53 6.51 13.79
C THR A 801 25.73 7.46 13.91
N VAL A 802 25.52 8.78 13.76
CA VAL A 802 26.56 9.81 13.93
C VAL A 802 26.52 10.43 15.32
N LYS A 803 25.32 10.69 15.87
CA LYS A 803 25.14 11.20 17.23
C LYS A 803 25.25 10.12 18.32
N HIS A 804 25.18 8.84 17.93
CA HIS A 804 25.10 7.68 18.84
C HIS A 804 23.95 7.77 19.86
N ALA A 805 22.75 8.12 19.36
CA ALA A 805 21.56 8.33 20.19
C ALA A 805 20.24 8.02 19.45
N GLN A 806 19.18 7.67 20.21
CA GLN A 806 17.81 7.58 19.69
C GLN A 806 17.25 8.96 19.34
N GLU A 807 16.63 9.09 18.16
CA GLU A 807 15.85 10.26 17.76
C GLU A 807 14.38 10.03 18.14
N VAL A 808 13.93 10.66 19.23
CA VAL A 808 12.65 10.37 19.91
C VAL A 808 11.40 10.91 19.18
N TYR A 809 11.37 10.87 17.86
CA TYR A 809 10.22 11.27 17.03
C TYR A 809 9.24 10.10 16.89
N GLU A 810 8.01 10.28 17.38
CA GLU A 810 7.00 9.21 17.40
C GLU A 810 6.31 9.09 16.02
N SER A 811 6.66 8.04 15.27
CA SER A 811 6.21 7.76 13.90
C SER A 811 5.49 6.42 13.77
N ALA A 812 4.52 6.34 12.85
CA ALA A 812 3.80 5.10 12.51
C ALA A 812 4.70 3.96 12.00
N ALA A 813 5.95 4.27 11.62
CA ALA A 813 6.98 3.26 11.36
C ALA A 813 7.22 2.29 12.55
N THR A 814 6.87 2.70 13.78
CA THR A 814 6.93 1.83 14.96
C THR A 814 6.05 0.57 14.89
N PHE A 815 5.10 0.47 13.95
CA PHE A 815 4.27 -0.73 13.75
C PHE A 815 4.83 -1.70 12.69
N TRP A 816 5.85 -1.30 11.92
CA TRP A 816 6.45 -2.16 10.89
C TRP A 816 7.15 -3.40 11.48
N PRO A 817 7.74 -3.37 12.70
CA PRO A 817 8.16 -4.58 13.44
C PRO A 817 7.04 -5.58 13.75
N LEU A 818 5.76 -5.16 13.73
CA LEU A 818 4.62 -6.08 13.80
C LEU A 818 4.38 -6.74 12.43
N TRP A 819 4.33 -5.96 11.35
CA TRP A 819 4.17 -6.49 9.99
C TRP A 819 5.23 -7.55 9.65
N SER A 820 6.50 -7.25 9.94
CA SER A 820 7.62 -8.15 9.66
C SER A 820 7.75 -9.34 10.60
N GLY A 821 7.04 -9.35 11.74
CA GLY A 821 7.20 -10.39 12.76
C GLY A 821 8.46 -10.24 13.64
N MET A 822 9.11 -9.08 13.61
CA MET A 822 10.34 -8.79 14.37
C MET A 822 10.10 -8.50 15.86
N ALA A 823 8.93 -7.98 16.23
CA ALA A 823 8.60 -7.69 17.62
C ALA A 823 8.42 -8.97 18.47
N THR A 824 8.65 -8.89 19.78
CA THR A 824 8.19 -9.92 20.72
C THR A 824 6.74 -9.66 21.12
N PRO A 825 5.97 -10.67 21.58
CA PRO A 825 4.61 -10.45 22.07
C PRO A 825 4.47 -9.38 23.18
N PRO A 826 5.41 -9.24 24.14
CA PRO A 826 5.39 -8.11 25.09
C PRO A 826 5.62 -6.74 24.42
N GLN A 827 6.52 -6.64 23.44
CA GLN A 827 6.69 -5.40 22.66
C GLN A 827 5.42 -5.06 21.88
N ALA A 828 4.71 -6.05 21.31
CA ALA A 828 3.44 -5.85 20.63
C ALA A 828 2.32 -5.40 21.57
N ASP A 829 2.21 -5.99 22.76
CA ASP A 829 1.26 -5.58 23.81
C ASP A 829 1.50 -4.12 24.27
N LEU A 830 2.77 -3.72 24.41
CA LEU A 830 3.16 -2.34 24.70
C LEU A 830 2.86 -1.38 23.55
N LEU A 831 3.11 -1.78 22.29
CA LEU A 831 2.74 -0.97 21.11
C LEU A 831 1.23 -0.73 21.04
N VAL A 832 0.40 -1.75 21.27
CA VAL A 832 -1.07 -1.62 21.23
C VAL A 832 -1.58 -0.77 22.41
N LYS A 833 -0.99 -0.89 23.61
CA LYS A 833 -1.45 -0.18 24.81
C LYS A 833 -0.91 1.24 24.98
N LYS A 834 0.33 1.52 24.54
CA LYS A 834 1.02 2.81 24.72
C LYS A 834 1.16 3.61 23.42
N ALA A 835 1.48 2.96 22.31
CA ALA A 835 1.77 3.65 21.05
C ALA A 835 0.50 3.93 20.24
N LEU A 836 -0.29 2.90 19.92
CA LEU A 836 -1.47 3.00 19.05
C LEU A 836 -2.46 4.11 19.46
N PRO A 837 -2.78 4.34 20.76
CA PRO A 837 -3.68 5.43 21.17
C PRO A 837 -3.17 6.85 20.88
N LYS A 838 -1.89 7.03 20.53
CA LYS A 838 -1.33 8.31 20.06
C LYS A 838 -1.51 8.56 18.56
N PHE A 839 -1.71 7.51 17.77
CA PHE A 839 -1.79 7.58 16.31
C PHE A 839 -3.21 7.31 15.77
N GLU A 840 -4.09 6.66 16.55
CA GLU A 840 -5.48 6.39 16.16
C GLU A 840 -6.34 7.66 16.26
N VAL A 841 -6.77 8.18 15.11
CA VAL A 841 -7.65 9.35 14.96
C VAL A 841 -8.99 8.98 14.31
N MET A 842 -9.85 9.95 13.96
CA MET A 842 -11.16 9.66 13.40
C MET A 842 -11.07 8.88 12.07
N GLY A 843 -10.13 9.22 11.20
CA GLY A 843 -9.92 8.64 9.86
C GLY A 843 -8.88 7.54 9.75
N GLY A 844 -8.31 7.01 10.84
CA GLY A 844 -7.33 5.92 10.79
C GLY A 844 -6.07 6.20 11.61
N LEU A 845 -4.91 5.88 11.04
CA LEU A 845 -3.59 6.04 11.65
C LEU A 845 -2.83 7.22 11.01
N VAL A 846 -2.44 8.23 11.80
CA VAL A 846 -1.57 9.33 11.33
C VAL A 846 -0.10 8.91 11.20
N ALA A 847 0.65 9.56 10.31
CA ALA A 847 2.05 9.23 10.04
C ALA A 847 3.01 9.57 11.22
N GLY A 848 2.71 10.62 11.99
CA GLY A 848 3.45 11.04 13.18
C GLY A 848 2.51 11.63 14.23
N THR A 849 2.93 11.66 15.51
CA THR A 849 2.09 12.21 16.60
C THR A 849 2.11 13.74 16.62
N GLU A 850 0.99 14.36 17.06
CA GLU A 850 0.91 15.81 17.25
C GLU A 850 1.98 16.35 18.22
N GLU A 851 2.35 15.56 19.24
CA GLU A 851 3.44 15.86 20.18
C GLU A 851 4.78 16.03 19.45
N SER A 852 5.10 15.13 18.52
CA SER A 852 6.37 15.13 17.77
C SER A 852 6.39 16.16 16.63
N THR A 853 5.31 16.21 15.84
CA THR A 853 5.17 17.17 14.75
C THR A 853 5.04 18.61 15.26
N GLY A 854 4.28 18.85 16.33
CA GLY A 854 4.01 20.18 16.87
C GLY A 854 5.27 20.89 17.37
N GLN A 855 6.16 20.16 18.05
CA GLN A 855 7.49 20.66 18.47
C GLN A 855 8.32 21.11 17.27
N SER A 856 8.29 20.35 16.18
CA SER A 856 9.04 20.65 14.95
C SER A 856 8.41 21.80 14.15
N ARG A 857 7.08 21.84 14.08
CA ARG A 857 6.28 22.83 13.32
C ARG A 857 6.40 24.26 13.85
N LEU A 858 6.83 24.45 15.09
CA LEU A 858 7.25 25.78 15.59
C LEU A 858 8.41 26.40 14.77
N SER A 859 9.11 25.60 13.97
CA SER A 859 10.23 26.04 13.11
C SER A 859 9.95 26.05 11.60
N GLY A 860 8.75 25.69 11.12
CA GLY A 860 8.50 25.63 9.68
C GLY A 860 7.10 25.19 9.20
N PRO A 861 6.94 24.96 7.88
CA PRO A 861 5.65 24.63 7.26
C PRO A 861 5.17 23.21 7.58
N SER A 862 3.89 22.93 7.33
CA SER A 862 3.33 21.58 7.34
C SER A 862 4.04 20.70 6.30
N ARG A 863 4.49 19.50 6.70
CA ARG A 863 5.07 18.49 5.80
C ARG A 863 4.09 17.35 5.56
N GLN A 864 4.19 16.68 4.42
CA GLN A 864 3.15 15.76 3.98
C GLN A 864 3.14 14.42 4.72
N TRP A 865 4.27 13.92 5.22
CA TRP A 865 4.38 12.68 6.01
C TRP A 865 4.35 12.89 7.54
N ASP A 866 3.74 13.98 8.01
CA ASP A 866 3.59 14.34 9.42
C ASP A 866 2.12 14.62 9.81
N TRP A 867 1.84 14.87 11.09
CA TRP A 867 0.49 15.23 11.58
C TRP A 867 -0.09 16.46 10.86
N PRO A 868 -1.35 16.43 10.39
CA PRO A 868 -2.41 15.43 10.61
C PRO A 868 -2.57 14.39 9.48
N SER A 869 -1.59 14.25 8.60
CA SER A 869 -1.68 13.39 7.41
C SER A 869 -1.69 11.90 7.76
N ALA A 870 -2.47 11.14 6.98
CA ALA A 870 -2.51 9.69 7.00
C ALA A 870 -2.40 9.13 5.58
N TRP A 871 -1.68 8.00 5.47
CA TRP A 871 -1.27 7.41 4.20
C TRP A 871 -1.54 5.90 4.17
N SER A 872 -1.93 5.40 3.00
CA SER A 872 -2.32 4.01 2.76
C SER A 872 -1.30 2.95 3.21
N PRO A 873 0.04 3.10 2.96
CA PRO A 873 1.05 2.15 3.43
C PRO A 873 1.01 1.92 4.94
N HIS A 874 0.93 2.99 5.73
CA HIS A 874 0.95 2.91 7.20
C HIS A 874 -0.29 2.19 7.74
N GLN A 875 -1.45 2.31 7.07
CA GLN A 875 -2.65 1.57 7.46
C GLN A 875 -2.46 0.08 7.20
N ILE A 876 -2.10 -0.30 5.97
CA ILE A 876 -1.99 -1.70 5.54
C ILE A 876 -0.97 -2.47 6.39
N LEU A 877 0.23 -1.90 6.58
CA LEU A 877 1.28 -2.50 7.40
C LEU A 877 0.84 -2.63 8.87
N CYS A 878 0.15 -1.63 9.41
CA CYS A 878 -0.37 -1.69 10.77
C CYS A 878 -1.46 -2.75 10.93
N TRP A 879 -2.41 -2.88 10.00
CA TRP A 879 -3.48 -3.89 10.08
C TRP A 879 -2.91 -5.30 10.05
N VAL A 880 -2.07 -5.62 9.04
CA VAL A 880 -1.45 -6.95 8.89
C VAL A 880 -0.53 -7.26 10.07
N GLY A 881 0.18 -6.25 10.59
CA GLY A 881 0.97 -6.39 11.81
C GLY A 881 0.13 -6.68 13.05
N LEU A 882 -1.00 -6.02 13.24
CA LEU A 882 -1.92 -6.27 14.35
C LEU A 882 -2.52 -7.69 14.27
N GLU A 883 -2.96 -8.12 13.08
CA GLU A 883 -3.49 -9.47 12.88
C GLU A 883 -2.45 -10.56 13.13
N ARG A 884 -1.19 -10.39 12.70
CA ARG A 884 -0.09 -11.34 12.97
C ARG A 884 0.09 -11.62 14.47
N TYR A 885 -0.24 -10.66 15.35
CA TYR A 885 -0.13 -10.80 16.81
C TYR A 885 -1.50 -11.00 17.50
N GLY A 886 -2.57 -11.26 16.74
CA GLY A 886 -3.91 -11.57 17.26
C GLY A 886 -4.79 -10.37 17.60
N TYR A 887 -4.36 -9.13 17.32
CA TYR A 887 -5.10 -7.89 17.56
C TYR A 887 -6.09 -7.56 16.42
N THR A 888 -6.80 -8.57 15.91
CA THR A 888 -7.73 -8.43 14.77
C THR A 888 -8.85 -7.40 15.03
N ILE A 889 -9.30 -7.24 16.28
CA ILE A 889 -10.32 -6.24 16.64
C ILE A 889 -9.78 -4.81 16.47
N ASP A 890 -8.50 -4.58 16.78
CA ASP A 890 -7.81 -3.31 16.57
C ASP A 890 -7.56 -3.05 15.07
N ALA A 891 -7.12 -4.07 14.33
CA ALA A 891 -7.00 -3.99 12.86
C ALA A 891 -8.34 -3.61 12.20
N GLN A 892 -9.43 -4.30 12.58
CA GLN A 892 -10.79 -4.01 12.12
C GLN A 892 -11.29 -2.62 12.51
N ARG A 893 -10.89 -2.09 13.68
CA ARG A 893 -11.24 -0.73 14.12
C ARG A 893 -10.55 0.32 13.27
N LEU A 894 -9.26 0.16 13.02
CA LEU A 894 -8.47 1.06 12.16
C LEU A 894 -8.95 1.01 10.70
N ALA A 895 -9.20 -0.20 10.18
CA ALA A 895 -9.76 -0.38 8.85
C ALA A 895 -11.14 0.30 8.71
N TYR A 896 -12.02 0.19 9.71
CA TYR A 896 -13.33 0.88 9.68
C TYR A 896 -13.17 2.39 9.57
N ARG A 897 -12.26 2.99 10.36
CA ARG A 897 -11.99 4.43 10.37
C ARG A 897 -11.46 4.95 9.03
N TRP A 898 -10.47 4.24 8.47
CA TRP A 898 -9.87 4.56 7.18
C TRP A 898 -10.88 4.41 6.04
N LEU A 899 -11.55 3.26 5.95
CA LEU A 899 -12.58 3.04 4.94
C LEU A 899 -13.73 4.04 5.07
N TYR A 900 -14.16 4.41 6.28
CA TYR A 900 -15.19 5.44 6.47
C TYR A 900 -14.77 6.77 5.86
N MET A 901 -13.53 7.20 6.08
CA MET A 901 -12.99 8.42 5.48
C MET A 901 -12.96 8.34 3.94
N LEU A 902 -12.50 7.21 3.39
CA LEU A 902 -12.48 6.97 1.95
C LEU A 902 -13.90 6.97 1.34
N THR A 903 -14.85 6.23 1.93
CA THR A 903 -16.23 6.13 1.43
C THR A 903 -16.98 7.45 1.59
N ALA A 904 -16.76 8.21 2.67
CA ALA A 904 -17.35 9.54 2.84
C ALA A 904 -16.83 10.52 1.78
N ALA A 905 -15.52 10.63 1.58
CA ALA A 905 -14.95 11.49 0.55
C ALA A 905 -15.43 11.11 -0.86
N PHE A 906 -15.47 9.81 -1.17
CA PHE A 906 -15.98 9.28 -2.43
C PHE A 906 -17.46 9.64 -2.68
N VAL A 907 -18.30 9.68 -1.65
CA VAL A 907 -19.72 10.07 -1.77
C VAL A 907 -19.91 11.59 -1.84
N ASP A 908 -19.18 12.33 -1.03
CA ASP A 908 -19.38 13.77 -0.83
C ASP A 908 -18.71 14.64 -1.91
N PHE A 909 -17.68 14.11 -2.58
CA PHE A 909 -16.86 14.83 -3.57
C PHE A 909 -16.70 14.00 -4.86
N ASN A 910 -17.82 13.78 -5.53
CA ASN A 910 -17.94 13.27 -6.91
C ASN A 910 -17.14 11.98 -7.27
N GLY A 911 -16.88 11.11 -6.29
CA GLY A 911 -16.11 9.89 -6.50
C GLY A 911 -14.58 10.03 -6.32
N VAL A 912 -14.08 11.11 -5.73
CA VAL A 912 -12.64 11.34 -5.55
C VAL A 912 -11.96 10.22 -4.73
N VAL A 913 -10.77 9.80 -5.18
CA VAL A 913 -9.91 8.83 -4.48
C VAL A 913 -8.44 9.30 -4.59
N PRO A 914 -7.96 10.09 -3.62
CA PRO A 914 -6.66 10.76 -3.71
C PRO A 914 -5.49 9.92 -3.16
N GLU A 915 -4.29 10.49 -3.28
CA GLU A 915 -3.01 9.98 -2.75
C GLU A 915 -2.97 9.86 -1.22
N LYS A 916 -3.44 10.90 -0.50
CA LYS A 916 -3.32 11.06 0.97
C LYS A 916 -4.53 11.80 1.59
N PHE A 917 -4.64 11.81 2.91
CA PHE A 917 -5.76 12.42 3.64
C PHE A 917 -5.35 13.13 4.94
N ASP A 918 -6.08 14.18 5.33
CA ASP A 918 -6.11 14.67 6.71
C ASP A 918 -7.10 13.82 7.52
N ALA A 919 -6.57 12.87 8.30
CA ALA A 919 -7.39 11.91 9.06
C ALA A 919 -7.97 12.47 10.37
N VAL A 920 -7.64 13.71 10.72
CA VAL A 920 -8.21 14.42 11.86
C VAL A 920 -9.47 15.17 11.44
N LYS A 921 -9.42 15.86 10.29
CA LYS A 921 -10.58 16.57 9.71
C LYS A 921 -11.45 15.70 8.80
N LEU A 922 -11.02 14.48 8.47
CA LEU A 922 -11.61 13.62 7.43
C LEU A 922 -11.65 14.29 6.04
N SER A 923 -10.56 14.97 5.66
CA SER A 923 -10.50 15.79 4.46
C SER A 923 -9.59 15.20 3.38
N HIS A 924 -10.09 15.15 2.15
CA HIS A 924 -9.30 14.93 0.94
C HIS A 924 -8.52 16.20 0.52
N ARG A 925 -8.87 17.39 1.04
CA ARG A 925 -8.13 18.63 0.81
C ARG A 925 -6.95 18.67 1.77
N VAL A 926 -5.74 18.49 1.22
CA VAL A 926 -4.45 18.42 1.94
C VAL A 926 -3.47 19.35 1.23
N ASP A 927 -3.36 20.57 1.74
CA ASP A 927 -2.60 21.67 1.11
C ASP A 927 -1.10 21.66 1.50
N ALA A 928 -0.56 20.49 1.87
CA ALA A 928 0.86 20.33 2.22
C ALA A 928 1.71 20.17 0.95
N GLU A 929 2.85 20.88 0.91
CA GLU A 929 3.82 20.85 -0.19
C GLU A 929 3.17 21.13 -1.56
N TYR A 930 3.15 20.16 -2.49
CA TYR A 930 2.54 20.29 -3.82
C TYR A 930 1.02 19.97 -3.84
N GLY A 931 0.39 19.89 -2.66
CA GLY A 931 -1.02 19.53 -2.52
C GLY A 931 -1.28 18.02 -2.66
N ASN A 932 -2.55 17.66 -2.86
CA ASN A 932 -2.98 16.26 -2.99
C ASN A 932 -3.09 15.84 -4.46
N GLN A 933 -2.70 14.61 -4.79
CA GLN A 933 -2.84 14.07 -6.15
C GLN A 933 -4.12 13.24 -6.29
N GLY A 934 -4.67 13.16 -7.52
CA GLY A 934 -5.91 12.41 -7.81
C GLY A 934 -7.22 13.17 -7.53
N VAL A 935 -7.16 14.46 -7.20
CA VAL A 935 -8.34 15.33 -6.98
C VAL A 935 -8.79 16.10 -8.22
N ASP A 936 -7.86 16.38 -9.15
CA ASP A 936 -8.12 17.09 -10.40
C ASP A 936 -8.62 16.11 -11.48
N PHE A 937 -9.93 16.14 -11.74
CA PHE A 937 -10.58 15.43 -12.83
C PHE A 937 -11.92 16.11 -13.16
N GLN A 938 -12.40 15.92 -14.39
CA GLN A 938 -13.73 16.39 -14.81
C GLN A 938 -14.69 15.21 -14.94
N TYR A 939 -15.91 15.36 -14.41
CA TYR A 939 -17.02 14.39 -14.44
C TYR A 939 -16.77 13.04 -13.74
N VAL A 940 -15.74 12.29 -14.13
CA VAL A 940 -15.50 10.88 -13.73
C VAL A 940 -14.05 10.69 -13.25
N PRO A 941 -13.82 10.12 -12.05
CA PRO A 941 -12.47 9.79 -11.61
C PRO A 941 -11.90 8.65 -12.46
N VAL A 942 -10.74 8.86 -13.07
CA VAL A 942 -10.19 7.91 -14.06
C VAL A 942 -9.42 6.73 -13.46
N GLY A 943 -8.72 6.93 -12.33
CA GLY A 943 -7.86 5.89 -11.73
C GLY A 943 -7.65 5.94 -10.22
N GLY A 944 -8.11 7.00 -9.54
CA GLY A 944 -7.79 7.21 -8.13
C GLY A 944 -6.27 7.28 -7.89
N PHE A 945 -5.80 6.60 -6.84
CA PHE A 945 -4.37 6.41 -6.57
C PHE A 945 -4.09 4.97 -6.12
N GLY A 946 -3.00 4.38 -6.64
CA GLY A 946 -2.72 2.95 -6.57
C GLY A 946 -2.78 2.33 -5.17
N TRP A 947 -2.04 2.86 -4.19
CA TRP A 947 -2.10 2.33 -2.82
C TRP A 947 -3.43 2.62 -2.11
N THR A 948 -4.22 3.61 -2.54
CA THR A 948 -5.49 3.98 -1.91
C THR A 948 -6.56 3.01 -2.37
N ASN A 949 -6.59 2.73 -3.67
CA ASN A 949 -7.34 1.64 -4.29
C ASN A 949 -7.06 0.31 -3.58
N ALA A 950 -5.78 -0.03 -3.39
CA ALA A 950 -5.38 -1.25 -2.67
C ALA A 950 -5.83 -1.25 -1.20
N SER A 951 -5.62 -0.16 -0.45
CA SER A 951 -6.04 -0.05 0.95
C SER A 951 -7.55 -0.23 1.12
N TYR A 952 -8.34 0.15 0.11
CA TYR A 952 -9.78 -0.05 0.11
C TYR A 952 -10.14 -1.53 -0.03
N GLN A 953 -9.58 -2.23 -1.02
CA GLN A 953 -9.84 -3.66 -1.22
C GLN A 953 -9.32 -4.50 -0.03
N ILE A 954 -8.10 -4.25 0.43
CA ILE A 954 -7.47 -4.95 1.57
C ILE A 954 -8.26 -4.68 2.84
N GLY A 955 -8.54 -3.41 3.17
CA GLY A 955 -9.32 -3.05 4.36
C GLY A 955 -10.72 -3.66 4.35
N LEU A 956 -11.34 -3.82 3.17
CA LEU A 956 -12.62 -4.49 3.03
C LEU A 956 -12.55 -5.98 3.40
N THR A 957 -11.44 -6.70 3.13
CA THR A 957 -11.32 -8.13 3.52
C THR A 957 -11.46 -8.32 5.03
N LEU A 958 -10.99 -7.35 5.82
CA LEU A 958 -11.07 -7.34 7.28
C LEU A 958 -12.49 -7.08 7.81
N MET A 959 -13.36 -6.45 7.01
CA MET A 959 -14.68 -5.98 7.42
C MET A 959 -15.73 -7.10 7.54
N THR A 960 -16.36 -7.22 8.71
CA THR A 960 -17.59 -8.00 8.90
C THR A 960 -18.75 -7.47 8.05
N SER A 961 -19.73 -8.33 7.75
CA SER A 961 -20.95 -7.94 7.01
C SER A 961 -21.76 -6.83 7.69
N HIS A 962 -21.68 -6.69 9.01
CA HIS A 962 -22.31 -5.58 9.75
C HIS A 962 -21.55 -4.26 9.51
N GLN A 963 -20.21 -4.28 9.62
CA GLN A 963 -19.38 -3.12 9.32
C GLN A 963 -19.56 -2.64 7.88
N ARG A 964 -19.54 -3.54 6.88
CA ARG A 964 -19.77 -3.19 5.46
C ARG A 964 -21.11 -2.50 5.22
N ARG A 965 -22.19 -2.95 5.89
CA ARG A 965 -23.51 -2.29 5.81
C ARG A 965 -23.52 -0.91 6.48
N ALA A 966 -22.91 -0.79 7.66
CA ALA A 966 -22.81 0.48 8.37
C ALA A 966 -21.95 1.51 7.59
N LEU A 967 -20.88 1.05 6.93
CA LEU A 967 -20.02 1.83 6.04
C LEU A 967 -20.78 2.33 4.80
N GLY A 968 -21.54 1.45 4.13
CA GLY A 968 -22.40 1.82 3.00
C GLY A 968 -23.54 2.79 3.37
N ALA A 969 -23.90 2.86 4.65
CA ALA A 969 -24.82 3.84 5.21
C ALA A 969 -24.12 5.10 5.79
N LEU A 970 -22.81 5.27 5.56
CA LEU A 970 -21.96 6.35 6.10
C LEU A 970 -22.08 6.54 7.63
N THR A 971 -22.18 5.44 8.37
CA THR A 971 -22.22 5.47 9.84
C THR A 971 -20.86 5.90 10.39
N LYS A 972 -20.82 7.02 11.13
CA LYS A 972 -19.57 7.51 11.76
C LYS A 972 -18.96 6.45 12.70
N PRO A 973 -17.62 6.27 12.71
CA PRO A 973 -16.94 5.28 13.55
C PRO A 973 -17.32 5.40 15.04
N GLU A 974 -17.41 6.62 15.55
CA GLU A 974 -17.81 6.89 16.94
C GLU A 974 -19.22 6.35 17.25
N VAL A 975 -20.18 6.55 16.33
CA VAL A 975 -21.56 6.07 16.48
C VAL A 975 -21.59 4.54 16.41
N PHE A 976 -20.89 3.95 15.44
CA PHE A 976 -20.83 2.51 15.24
C PHE A 976 -20.23 1.79 16.47
N PHE A 977 -19.08 2.26 16.96
CA PHE A 977 -18.41 1.65 18.12
C PHE A 977 -19.06 2.03 19.46
N ALA A 978 -19.76 3.17 19.58
CA ALA A 978 -20.55 3.48 20.77
C ALA A 978 -21.83 2.64 20.87
N ALA A 979 -22.48 2.33 19.74
CA ALA A 979 -23.62 1.41 19.73
C ALA A 979 -23.23 0.02 20.24
N ALA A 980 -22.08 -0.52 19.80
CA ALA A 980 -21.54 -1.80 20.26
C ALA A 980 -21.09 -1.82 21.74
N ARG A 981 -20.93 -0.66 22.39
CA ARG A 981 -20.59 -0.54 23.82
C ARG A 981 -21.81 -0.53 24.75
N ARG A 982 -23.03 -0.40 24.22
CA ARG A 982 -24.24 -0.60 25.02
C ARG A 982 -24.43 -2.11 25.20
N PRO A 983 -24.44 -2.65 26.43
CA PRO A 983 -24.87 -4.02 26.63
C PRO A 983 -26.31 -4.15 26.12
N HIS A 984 -26.68 -5.32 25.59
CA HIS A 984 -28.07 -5.63 25.30
C HIS A 984 -28.86 -5.70 26.61
N HIS A 985 -29.38 -4.57 27.07
CA HIS A 985 -30.57 -4.58 27.91
C HIS A 985 -31.66 -5.28 27.11
N HIS A 986 -32.22 -6.35 27.68
CA HIS A 986 -33.47 -6.91 27.22
C HIS A 986 -34.55 -5.87 27.44
N SER A 987 -34.88 -5.14 26.38
CA SER A 987 -36.12 -4.38 26.30
C SER A 987 -37.27 -5.39 26.25
N GLU A 988 -37.80 -5.74 27.43
CA GLU A 988 -39.16 -6.31 27.55
C GLU A 988 -40.20 -5.23 27.23
N ASP A 989 -40.10 -4.63 26.05
CA ASP A 989 -41.14 -3.77 25.47
C ASP A 989 -42.30 -4.69 25.08
N LYS A 990 -43.14 -4.96 26.08
CA LYS A 990 -44.39 -5.73 25.93
C LYS A 990 -45.29 -5.00 24.95
N ILE A 991 -45.28 -5.44 23.70
CA ILE A 991 -46.29 -5.08 22.71
C ILE A 991 -47.63 -5.62 23.23
N PRO A 992 -48.64 -4.76 23.52
CA PRO A 992 -49.96 -5.22 23.90
C PRO A 992 -50.70 -5.67 22.63
N PHE A 993 -50.45 -6.91 22.21
CA PHE A 993 -51.27 -7.58 21.21
C PHE A 993 -52.53 -8.11 21.89
N ASP A 994 -53.59 -7.29 21.90
CA ASP A 994 -54.92 -7.74 22.27
C ASP A 994 -55.67 -8.22 21.01
N LEU A 995 -56.02 -9.50 20.99
CA LEU A 995 -56.75 -10.17 19.92
C LEU A 995 -57.65 -11.26 20.51
N SER A 996 -58.64 -10.86 21.31
CA SER A 996 -59.88 -11.64 21.46
C SER A 996 -60.92 -11.16 20.44
N ALA A 997 -61.10 -11.91 19.36
CA ALA A 997 -62.33 -11.84 18.59
C ALA A 997 -63.42 -12.66 19.30
N ASP A 998 -64.68 -12.21 19.22
CA ASP A 998 -65.77 -12.97 18.60
C ASP A 998 -67.10 -12.17 18.66
N ASP A 999 -68.18 -12.76 18.14
CA ASP A 999 -69.57 -12.31 18.15
C ASP A 999 -69.91 -10.95 17.51
N ASN A 1000 -70.23 -10.98 16.21
CA ASN A 1000 -71.59 -10.57 15.78
C ASN A 1000 -72.01 -11.13 14.40
N THR A 1001 -72.74 -12.26 14.38
CA THR A 1001 -73.67 -12.63 13.30
C THR A 1001 -74.86 -13.37 13.90
N GLN A 1002 -76.08 -12.91 13.62
CA GLN A 1002 -77.32 -13.51 14.11
C GLN A 1002 -77.88 -14.57 13.13
N ALA A 1003 -78.95 -15.24 13.58
CA ALA A 1003 -79.79 -16.23 12.92
C ALA A 1003 -80.25 -15.85 11.47
N GLU A 1004 -80.74 -16.76 10.63
CA GLU A 1004 -81.25 -18.14 10.88
C GLU A 1004 -80.55 -19.24 10.06
#